data_AF-A0A846HKL8-F1
#
_entry.id   AF-A0A846HKL8-F1
#
_cell.length_a   1.000
_cell.length_b   1.000
_cell.length_c   1.000
_cell.angle_alpha   90.00
_cell.angle_beta   90.00
_cell.angle_gamma   90.00
#
_symmetry.space_group_name_H-M   'P 1'
#
loop_
_entity.id
_entity.type
_entity.pdbx_description
1 polymer ?
#
loop_
_entity_poly.entity_id
_entity_poly.type
_entity_poly.pdbx_seq_one_letter_code
_entity_poly.pdbx_strand_id
1 'polypeptide(L)'
;MISTPASVFKLLSSLFVAIPLAVICVDCSNNEVHKAQAIPRINENIRYPQSAAVIDVTSPEYKAVPNDGKDDTAAIQKALSQFPNQGRVIYLPNGVYNISDSLHWANGVPFRSDYKRIVLQGQSRDGVVIQLNDSSPKFQNPDKPRPVISTGFNPDLDPNSKEFKASKVAQRFSNSVRNLTINIGKNNPGAEGLNFVANNQGAVRSVKIISSDNQGTTGLALTHGEVGPLLVEDVEIIGFDEGISTNNGINGLSMQNITVRDQKRAGFYNRGQVVSLEGFNSVNSVAAIVNGSNPHTGNDRGSTLTLMNAKLIGSGGASNKPAISSIGFIYARNVVSSGYRNVLSNNTNAKKAAKSVKGNAIDEFASHPILSKFPSPSRSLQLTIKQFPKLEWDDPKTWVSVEQFGAIATDKKDDTAAFQAAIDSGATTVVVPKPGIFTINGSLKLRGNVRRFLGTEGVLNGSGEIVASDGSQPTLIIENFFVAYKSKLKWKNVANRTIVYRSILGLDLESQGSGDLFIDDAAMHTIRLLNPAQHIWARQLNPEGSVETAVVNRGAKLWILGLKTEGSKTKIETTDNGFTEVLGGLIYATNKQAPSDPLFRIINASCSFVGVTEAYFDKDTYQIWVEETRGNETKKLMRREIPGRRTANGQALVLYTGFKK
;
A
#
# COMPACT_ATOMS: atom_id res chain seq x y z
N MET A 1 -20.54 -91.29 28.16
CA MET A 1 -19.35 -91.95 27.58
C MET A 1 -19.34 -91.65 26.08
N ILE A 2 -18.29 -90.96 25.62
CA ILE A 2 -17.73 -90.96 24.25
C ILE A 2 -18.53 -90.28 23.09
N SER A 3 -17.83 -89.30 22.49
CA SER A 3 -17.79 -88.79 21.10
C SER A 3 -18.95 -88.03 20.42
N THR A 4 -18.57 -86.82 19.97
CA THR A 4 -19.03 -85.88 18.92
C THR A 4 -19.35 -86.50 17.54
N PRO A 5 -19.94 -85.82 16.50
CA PRO A 5 -19.70 -84.40 16.09
C PRO A 5 -20.80 -83.57 15.34
N ALA A 6 -20.49 -82.26 15.15
CA ALA A 6 -20.77 -81.32 14.02
C ALA A 6 -22.26 -80.99 13.65
N SER A 7 -22.73 -79.78 13.25
CA SER A 7 -22.18 -78.48 12.81
C SER A 7 -23.32 -77.42 12.73
N VAL A 8 -22.96 -76.13 12.56
CA VAL A 8 -23.72 -74.99 11.93
C VAL A 8 -24.66 -74.07 12.78
N PHE A 9 -24.16 -72.84 13.02
CA PHE A 9 -24.80 -71.50 13.01
C PHE A 9 -26.12 -71.20 13.76
N LYS A 10 -26.08 -70.33 14.79
CA LYS A 10 -26.38 -68.86 14.76
C LYS A 10 -26.69 -68.29 16.16
N LEU A 11 -26.47 -66.98 16.27
CA LEU A 11 -27.02 -66.00 17.23
C LEU A 11 -26.34 -65.78 18.60
N LEU A 12 -25.57 -64.69 18.63
CA LEU A 12 -25.56 -63.60 19.63
C LEU A 12 -25.64 -63.97 21.11
N SER A 13 -24.52 -63.84 21.83
CA SER A 13 -24.42 -62.96 23.01
C SER A 13 -22.95 -62.69 23.40
N SER A 14 -22.67 -61.42 23.68
CA SER A 14 -21.86 -60.94 24.81
C SER A 14 -20.42 -61.44 25.00
N LEU A 15 -19.44 -60.54 24.86
CA LEU A 15 -18.27 -60.57 25.73
C LEU A 15 -17.82 -59.15 26.09
N PHE A 16 -17.82 -58.89 27.40
CA PHE A 16 -17.13 -57.80 28.08
C PHE A 16 -15.66 -57.78 27.70
N VAL A 17 -15.11 -56.61 27.33
CA VAL A 17 -13.68 -56.30 27.54
C VAL A 17 -13.55 -54.83 27.93
N ALA A 18 -12.70 -54.61 28.92
CA ALA A 18 -12.41 -53.39 29.65
C ALA A 18 -12.15 -52.15 28.78
N ILE A 19 -12.61 -51.00 29.28
CA ILE A 19 -12.34 -49.66 28.75
C ILE A 19 -10.92 -49.23 29.19
N PRO A 20 -9.98 -48.95 28.27
CA PRO A 20 -8.85 -48.10 28.59
C PRO A 20 -9.23 -46.64 28.32
N LEU A 21 -8.93 -45.77 29.29
CA LEU A 21 -8.89 -44.31 29.09
C LEU A 21 -7.94 -43.99 27.92
N ALA A 22 -8.49 -43.67 26.75
CA ALA A 22 -7.73 -43.08 25.66
C ALA A 22 -7.83 -41.56 25.78
N VAL A 23 -6.69 -40.94 26.08
CA VAL A 23 -6.47 -39.50 25.90
C VAL A 23 -6.77 -39.16 24.44
N ILE A 24 -7.84 -38.40 24.22
CA ILE A 24 -8.15 -37.85 22.89
C ILE A 24 -7.09 -36.78 22.61
N CYS A 25 -6.03 -37.18 21.88
CA CYS A 25 -5.28 -36.23 21.09
C CYS A 25 -6.24 -35.65 20.05
N VAL A 26 -6.61 -34.39 20.23
CA VAL A 26 -7.29 -33.62 19.19
C VAL A 26 -6.30 -33.47 18.04
N ASP A 27 -6.60 -34.20 16.98
CA ASP A 27 -5.89 -34.18 15.71
C ASP A 27 -6.02 -32.77 15.09
N CYS A 28 -4.94 -31.98 15.16
CA CYS A 28 -4.84 -30.63 14.61
C CYS A 28 -4.63 -30.66 13.08
N SER A 29 -5.46 -31.40 12.35
CA SER A 29 -5.36 -31.58 10.90
C SER A 29 -6.64 -31.14 10.18
N ASN A 30 -7.19 -29.97 10.51
CA ASN A 30 -8.18 -29.30 9.65
C ASN A 30 -7.47 -28.49 8.55
N ASN A 31 -7.38 -29.13 7.39
CA ASN A 31 -6.81 -28.65 6.12
C ASN A 31 -7.51 -27.44 5.47
N GLU A 32 -8.36 -26.69 6.19
CA GLU A 32 -8.99 -25.45 5.70
C GLU A 32 -8.32 -24.17 6.22
N VAL A 33 -7.37 -24.26 7.17
CA VAL A 33 -6.66 -23.10 7.75
C VAL A 33 -5.24 -22.90 7.14
N HIS A 34 -4.85 -23.77 6.20
CA HIS A 34 -3.51 -23.78 5.60
C HIS A 34 -3.37 -23.12 4.23
N LYS A 35 -4.46 -22.62 3.62
CA LYS A 35 -4.30 -21.67 2.52
C LYS A 35 -3.93 -20.32 3.13
N ALA A 36 -2.64 -20.00 3.12
CA ALA A 36 -2.24 -18.62 2.89
C ALA A 36 -3.16 -18.08 1.78
N GLN A 37 -3.56 -16.80 1.81
CA GLN A 37 -4.05 -16.18 0.57
C GLN A 37 -2.88 -16.20 -0.41
N ALA A 38 -2.67 -17.35 -1.06
CA ALA A 38 -1.81 -17.52 -2.19
C ALA A 38 -2.52 -16.70 -3.26
N ILE A 39 -2.12 -15.44 -3.36
CA ILE A 39 -2.53 -14.58 -4.45
C ILE A 39 -2.17 -15.35 -5.72
N PRO A 40 -3.08 -15.49 -6.68
CA PRO A 40 -2.76 -16.09 -7.96
C PRO A 40 -1.48 -15.44 -8.48
N ARG A 41 -0.40 -16.22 -8.59
CA ARG A 41 0.82 -15.76 -9.24
C ARG A 41 0.51 -15.77 -10.73
N ILE A 42 0.24 -14.59 -11.26
CA ILE A 42 0.23 -14.38 -12.70
C ILE A 42 1.68 -14.41 -13.17
N ASN A 43 1.95 -15.06 -14.29
CA ASN A 43 3.28 -15.01 -14.90
C ASN A 43 3.63 -13.56 -15.26
N GLU A 44 4.60 -12.99 -14.57
CA GLU A 44 5.11 -11.65 -14.85
C GLU A 44 6.12 -11.74 -16.02
N ASN A 45 5.81 -11.08 -17.13
CA ASN A 45 6.71 -10.92 -18.27
C ASN A 45 6.46 -9.56 -18.92
N ILE A 46 6.72 -8.50 -18.17
CA ILE A 46 6.42 -7.12 -18.55
C ILE A 46 7.43 -6.69 -19.62
N ARG A 47 6.98 -6.62 -20.87
CA ARG A 47 7.80 -6.15 -21.98
C ARG A 47 7.14 -4.92 -22.58
N TYR A 48 7.95 -3.93 -22.90
CA TYR A 48 7.47 -2.69 -23.51
C TYR A 48 7.82 -2.68 -25.00
N PRO A 49 6.90 -2.27 -25.89
CA PRO A 49 7.28 -1.95 -27.26
C PRO A 49 8.17 -0.71 -27.26
N GLN A 50 9.00 -0.53 -28.30
CA GLN A 50 9.88 0.65 -28.43
C GLN A 50 9.09 1.97 -28.33
N SER A 51 7.86 2.00 -28.84
CA SER A 51 6.97 3.16 -28.78
C SER A 51 6.52 3.56 -27.38
N ALA A 52 6.82 2.78 -26.34
CA ALA A 52 6.50 3.11 -24.96
C ALA A 52 7.55 4.02 -24.30
N ALA A 53 8.70 4.25 -24.96
CA ALA A 53 9.74 5.20 -24.51
C ALA A 53 10.24 4.98 -23.07
N VAL A 54 10.29 3.72 -22.62
CA VAL A 54 10.95 3.34 -21.36
C VAL A 54 12.47 3.35 -21.52
N ILE A 55 13.20 3.57 -20.43
CA ILE A 55 14.66 3.63 -20.43
C ILE A 55 15.22 2.24 -20.12
N ASP A 56 15.62 1.50 -21.16
CA ASP A 56 16.23 0.17 -21.01
C ASP A 56 17.73 0.30 -20.66
N VAL A 57 18.11 -0.19 -19.46
CA VAL A 57 19.49 -0.13 -18.97
C VAL A 57 20.48 -0.98 -19.78
N THR A 58 20.00 -1.93 -20.58
CA THR A 58 20.84 -2.77 -21.44
C THR A 58 21.10 -2.17 -22.83
N SER A 59 20.42 -1.05 -23.13
CA SER A 59 20.59 -0.37 -24.41
C SER A 59 22.03 0.13 -24.60
N PRO A 60 22.48 0.38 -25.85
CA PRO A 60 23.83 0.89 -26.13
C PRO A 60 24.20 2.20 -25.42
N GLU A 61 23.21 2.97 -24.95
CA GLU A 61 23.44 4.20 -24.18
C GLU A 61 23.95 3.93 -22.76
N TYR A 62 23.42 2.90 -22.08
CA TYR A 62 23.73 2.61 -20.66
C TYR A 62 24.63 1.40 -20.48
N LYS A 63 24.49 0.39 -21.33
CA LYS A 63 25.39 -0.78 -21.42
C LYS A 63 25.47 -1.62 -20.15
N ALA A 64 24.40 -1.72 -19.37
CA ALA A 64 24.32 -2.75 -18.33
C ALA A 64 24.24 -4.13 -18.99
N VAL A 65 24.98 -5.11 -18.48
CA VAL A 65 25.06 -6.44 -19.07
C VAL A 65 24.72 -7.48 -18.00
N PRO A 66 23.44 -7.90 -17.88
CA PRO A 66 23.08 -8.85 -16.86
C PRO A 66 23.74 -10.22 -17.10
N ASN A 67 23.97 -10.94 -16.01
CA ASN A 67 24.53 -12.30 -15.95
C ASN A 67 25.99 -12.44 -16.40
N ASP A 68 26.74 -11.35 -16.58
CA ASP A 68 28.17 -11.43 -16.96
C ASP A 68 29.13 -11.44 -15.75
N GLY A 69 28.59 -11.31 -14.54
CA GLY A 69 29.35 -11.28 -13.28
C GLY A 69 30.09 -9.96 -13.03
N LYS A 70 29.92 -8.95 -13.89
CA LYS A 70 30.59 -7.65 -13.77
C LYS A 70 29.67 -6.63 -13.14
N ASP A 71 30.30 -5.53 -12.73
CA ASP A 71 29.66 -4.44 -12.04
C ASP A 71 28.85 -3.54 -13.01
N ASP A 72 27.53 -3.52 -12.81
CA ASP A 72 26.55 -2.71 -13.52
C ASP A 72 26.19 -1.41 -12.77
N THR A 73 26.80 -1.12 -11.62
CA THR A 73 26.44 0.03 -10.77
C THR A 73 26.46 1.32 -11.58
N ALA A 74 27.56 1.60 -12.30
CA ALA A 74 27.69 2.83 -13.07
C ALA A 74 26.69 2.91 -14.24
N ALA A 75 26.41 1.79 -14.90
CA ALA A 75 25.48 1.71 -16.03
C ALA A 75 24.04 2.00 -15.59
N ILE A 76 23.58 1.34 -14.52
CA ILE A 76 22.23 1.54 -13.98
C ILE A 76 22.10 2.93 -13.35
N GLN A 77 23.11 3.37 -12.60
CA GLN A 77 23.11 4.70 -11.99
C GLN A 77 23.07 5.81 -13.04
N LYS A 78 23.72 5.63 -14.20
CA LYS A 78 23.62 6.57 -15.32
C LYS A 78 22.17 6.74 -15.79
N ALA A 79 21.42 5.65 -15.93
CA ALA A 79 20.00 5.70 -16.30
C ALA A 79 19.14 6.41 -15.25
N LEU A 80 19.35 6.08 -13.97
CA LEU A 80 18.65 6.70 -12.84
C LEU A 80 18.92 8.21 -12.72
N SER A 81 20.13 8.64 -13.09
CA SER A 81 20.57 10.03 -12.92
C SER A 81 20.23 10.95 -14.09
N GLN A 82 19.84 10.42 -15.26
CA GLN A 82 19.70 11.23 -16.47
C GLN A 82 18.46 12.14 -16.48
N PHE A 83 17.39 11.75 -15.78
CA PHE A 83 16.09 12.41 -15.89
C PHE A 83 15.47 12.82 -14.54
N PRO A 84 16.22 13.49 -13.63
CA PRO A 84 15.73 13.84 -12.30
C PRO A 84 14.42 14.62 -12.37
N ASN A 85 13.36 14.16 -11.68
CA ASN A 85 12.05 14.80 -11.62
C ASN A 85 11.35 15.00 -13.00
N GLN A 86 11.77 14.26 -14.04
CA GLN A 86 11.19 14.39 -15.37
C GLN A 86 10.13 13.33 -15.70
N GLY A 87 9.81 12.41 -14.77
CA GLY A 87 8.89 11.30 -15.02
C GLY A 87 9.55 10.29 -15.95
N ARG A 88 10.14 9.21 -15.45
CA ARG A 88 10.66 8.12 -16.30
C ARG A 88 10.49 6.76 -15.64
N VAL A 89 10.28 5.77 -16.50
CA VAL A 89 10.42 4.35 -16.16
C VAL A 89 11.82 3.89 -16.56
N ILE A 90 12.64 3.55 -15.58
CA ILE A 90 13.94 2.89 -15.76
C ILE A 90 13.67 1.38 -15.72
N TYR A 91 13.88 0.72 -16.85
CA TYR A 91 13.48 -0.65 -17.13
C TYR A 91 14.67 -1.60 -17.11
N LEU A 92 14.52 -2.72 -16.41
CA LEU A 92 15.50 -3.81 -16.36
C LEU A 92 14.89 -5.07 -16.98
N PRO A 93 15.40 -5.53 -18.13
CA PRO A 93 15.15 -6.88 -18.62
C PRO A 93 15.59 -7.94 -17.60
N ASN A 94 15.00 -9.13 -17.68
CA ASN A 94 15.36 -10.26 -16.82
C ASN A 94 16.87 -10.56 -16.86
N GLY A 95 17.45 -10.75 -15.68
CA GLY A 95 18.84 -11.08 -15.47
C GLY A 95 19.36 -10.65 -14.10
N VAL A 96 20.57 -11.08 -13.78
CA VAL A 96 21.29 -10.72 -12.55
C VAL A 96 22.25 -9.57 -12.84
N TYR A 97 22.01 -8.42 -12.22
CA TYR A 97 22.84 -7.22 -12.33
C TYR A 97 23.69 -7.09 -11.07
N ASN A 98 25.00 -7.27 -11.18
CA ASN A 98 25.88 -7.17 -10.02
C ASN A 98 26.23 -5.72 -9.76
N ILE A 99 26.22 -5.28 -8.51
CA ILE A 99 26.55 -3.92 -8.11
C ILE A 99 27.54 -3.95 -6.94
N SER A 100 28.50 -3.03 -6.92
CA SER A 100 29.40 -2.83 -5.77
C SER A 100 29.01 -1.65 -4.88
N ASP A 101 28.05 -0.83 -5.30
CA ASP A 101 27.60 0.35 -4.56
C ASP A 101 26.09 0.57 -4.65
N SER A 102 25.59 1.51 -3.84
CA SER A 102 24.20 1.92 -3.80
C SER A 102 23.72 2.49 -5.13
N LEU A 103 22.52 2.10 -5.54
CA LEU A 103 21.74 2.80 -6.56
C LEU A 103 20.86 3.85 -5.89
N HIS A 104 20.84 5.07 -6.43
CA HIS A 104 20.03 6.13 -5.86
C HIS A 104 19.40 7.05 -6.89
N TRP A 105 18.32 7.72 -6.50
CA TRP A 105 17.67 8.71 -7.35
C TRP A 105 18.58 9.94 -7.41
N ALA A 106 18.62 10.61 -8.56
CA ALA A 106 19.48 11.77 -8.71
C ALA A 106 19.11 12.88 -7.73
N ASN A 107 20.14 13.49 -7.16
CA ASN A 107 20.01 14.82 -6.59
C ASN A 107 19.69 15.78 -7.72
N GLY A 108 18.68 16.61 -7.49
CA GLY A 108 18.26 17.59 -8.47
C GLY A 108 19.22 18.73 -8.72
N VAL A 109 18.65 19.79 -9.29
CA VAL A 109 19.28 21.12 -9.23
C VAL A 109 19.50 21.49 -7.76
N PRO A 110 20.64 22.10 -7.40
CA PRO A 110 20.89 22.57 -6.04
C PRO A 110 19.67 23.35 -5.49
N PHE A 111 19.28 23.07 -4.25
CA PHE A 111 18.10 23.63 -3.58
C PHE A 111 16.73 23.23 -4.16
N ARG A 112 16.67 22.32 -5.14
CA ARG A 112 15.45 21.66 -5.59
C ARG A 112 15.46 20.17 -5.26
N SER A 113 14.28 19.71 -4.88
CA SER A 113 14.02 18.40 -4.32
C SER A 113 13.67 17.41 -5.45
N ASP A 114 14.62 17.07 -6.33
CA ASP A 114 14.33 16.29 -7.55
C ASP A 114 14.46 14.75 -7.41
N TYR A 115 14.58 14.22 -6.19
CA TYR A 115 14.49 12.78 -5.92
C TYR A 115 13.05 12.26 -6.08
N LYS A 116 12.43 12.47 -7.24
CA LYS A 116 11.01 12.21 -7.47
C LYS A 116 10.73 11.85 -8.91
N ARG A 117 9.56 11.26 -9.16
CA ARG A 117 9.03 10.91 -10.50
C ARG A 117 9.95 9.99 -11.29
N ILE A 118 10.50 8.98 -10.62
CA ILE A 118 11.27 7.92 -11.24
C ILE A 118 10.74 6.57 -10.75
N VAL A 119 10.42 5.71 -11.70
CA VAL A 119 9.98 4.35 -11.49
C VAL A 119 11.12 3.41 -11.89
N LEU A 120 11.60 2.59 -10.96
CA LEU A 120 12.49 1.47 -11.25
C LEU A 120 11.63 0.21 -11.45
N GLN A 121 11.65 -0.36 -12.66
CA GLN A 121 10.75 -1.43 -13.08
C GLN A 121 11.53 -2.60 -13.66
N GLY A 122 11.49 -3.76 -13.01
CA GLY A 122 11.96 -4.99 -13.63
C GLY A 122 10.91 -5.60 -14.57
N GLN A 123 11.37 -6.44 -15.49
CA GLN A 123 10.53 -7.26 -16.36
C GLN A 123 9.70 -8.28 -15.55
N SER A 124 10.23 -8.79 -14.45
CA SER A 124 9.54 -9.71 -13.52
C SER A 124 10.22 -9.73 -12.15
N ARG A 125 9.45 -9.94 -11.08
CA ARG A 125 9.98 -9.96 -9.70
C ARG A 125 11.15 -10.92 -9.50
N ASP A 126 10.97 -12.16 -9.94
CA ASP A 126 11.93 -13.23 -9.66
C ASP A 126 12.99 -13.35 -10.78
N GLY A 127 12.76 -12.75 -11.96
CA GLY A 127 13.70 -12.78 -13.09
C GLY A 127 14.68 -11.61 -13.15
N VAL A 128 14.41 -10.49 -12.48
CA VAL A 128 15.36 -9.37 -12.33
C VAL A 128 15.95 -9.40 -10.93
N VAL A 129 17.26 -9.53 -10.81
CA VAL A 129 17.96 -9.53 -9.53
C VAL A 129 19.01 -8.42 -9.52
N ILE A 130 18.83 -7.44 -8.65
CA ILE A 130 19.91 -6.52 -8.25
C ILE A 130 20.73 -7.21 -7.16
N GLN A 131 21.97 -7.58 -7.48
CA GLN A 131 22.85 -8.36 -6.63
C GLN A 131 23.98 -7.48 -6.10
N LEU A 132 23.93 -7.09 -4.82
CA LEU A 132 25.10 -6.47 -4.17
C LEU A 132 26.22 -7.51 -4.05
N ASN A 133 27.43 -7.12 -4.38
CA ASN A 133 28.63 -7.95 -4.23
C ASN A 133 28.86 -8.33 -2.76
N ASP A 134 29.33 -9.56 -2.54
CA ASP A 134 29.71 -10.02 -1.21
C ASP A 134 30.83 -9.14 -0.63
N SER A 135 30.82 -8.94 0.69
CA SER A 135 31.85 -8.18 1.42
C SER A 135 32.10 -6.77 0.85
N SER A 136 31.06 -6.10 0.38
CA SER A 136 31.15 -4.77 -0.23
C SER A 136 31.65 -3.73 0.80
N PRO A 137 32.76 -3.01 0.55
CA PRO A 137 33.43 -2.19 1.58
C PRO A 137 32.56 -1.12 2.24
N LYS A 138 31.63 -0.51 1.50
CA LYS A 138 30.75 0.56 2.01
C LYS A 138 29.58 0.05 2.88
N PHE A 139 29.39 -1.27 2.97
CA PHE A 139 28.24 -1.91 3.64
C PHE A 139 28.64 -2.69 4.90
N GLN A 140 29.79 -2.35 5.49
CA GLN A 140 30.35 -3.10 6.62
C GLN A 140 29.93 -2.56 8.00
N ASN A 141 29.39 -1.32 8.08
CA ASN A 141 29.09 -0.68 9.35
C ASN A 141 27.58 -0.74 9.70
N PRO A 142 27.13 -1.62 10.62
CA PRO A 142 25.73 -1.71 11.03
C PRO A 142 25.21 -0.49 11.81
N ASP A 143 26.09 0.30 12.43
CA ASP A 143 25.71 1.54 13.15
C ASP A 143 25.51 2.73 12.19
N LYS A 144 25.94 2.58 10.94
CA LYS A 144 25.69 3.53 9.84
C LYS A 144 25.13 2.77 8.64
N PRO A 145 23.88 2.27 8.74
CA PRO A 145 23.28 1.47 7.69
C PRO A 145 23.33 2.17 6.33
N ARG A 146 23.65 1.42 5.29
CA ARG A 146 23.72 1.90 3.91
C ARG A 146 22.74 1.13 3.03
N PRO A 147 21.82 1.80 2.32
CA PRO A 147 20.88 1.12 1.45
C PRO A 147 21.51 0.65 0.15
N VAL A 148 21.15 -0.55 -0.30
CA VAL A 148 21.45 -1.02 -1.66
C VAL A 148 20.72 -0.16 -2.69
N ILE A 149 19.46 0.20 -2.40
CA ILE A 149 18.68 1.14 -3.23
C ILE A 149 18.10 2.26 -2.35
N SER A 150 18.30 3.52 -2.73
CA SER A 150 17.73 4.69 -2.05
C SER A 150 16.94 5.59 -3.01
N THR A 151 15.66 5.79 -2.72
CA THR A 151 14.79 6.66 -3.54
C THR A 151 14.72 8.11 -3.06
N GLY A 152 15.21 8.39 -1.85
CA GLY A 152 15.02 9.68 -1.17
C GLY A 152 16.27 10.55 -1.05
N PHE A 153 17.47 9.98 -1.22
CA PHE A 153 18.74 10.67 -1.03
C PHE A 153 19.92 9.89 -1.64
N ASN A 154 21.01 10.58 -1.94
CA ASN A 154 22.30 9.93 -2.23
C ASN A 154 22.98 9.53 -0.89
N PRO A 155 23.28 8.22 -0.68
CA PRO A 155 23.92 7.73 0.55
C PRO A 155 25.34 8.25 0.84
N ASP A 156 26.01 8.86 -0.14
CA ASP A 156 27.34 9.47 0.03
C ASP A 156 27.28 10.93 0.49
N LEU A 157 26.09 11.52 0.64
CA LEU A 157 25.96 12.88 1.15
C LEU A 157 26.29 12.95 2.64
N ASP A 158 27.03 14.00 3.04
CA ASP A 158 27.19 14.36 4.45
C ASP A 158 25.79 14.62 5.06
N PRO A 159 25.40 13.92 6.15
CA PRO A 159 24.12 14.15 6.83
C PRO A 159 23.88 15.60 7.30
N ASN A 160 24.93 16.39 7.42
CA ASN A 160 24.87 17.80 7.80
C ASN A 160 24.78 18.76 6.60
N SER A 161 25.03 18.27 5.38
CA SER A 161 24.95 19.04 4.14
C SER A 161 23.56 19.63 3.90
N LYS A 162 23.50 20.69 3.10
CA LYS A 162 22.23 21.32 2.72
C LYS A 162 21.40 20.39 1.85
N GLU A 163 22.08 19.60 1.01
CA GLU A 163 21.51 18.63 0.08
C GLU A 163 20.84 17.49 0.83
N PHE A 164 21.49 16.92 1.86
CA PHE A 164 20.88 15.89 2.68
C PHE A 164 19.68 16.43 3.48
N LYS A 165 19.75 17.66 3.99
CA LYS A 165 18.61 18.30 4.66
C LYS A 165 17.43 18.51 3.70
N ALA A 166 17.70 19.00 2.49
CA ALA A 166 16.68 19.16 1.44
C ALA A 166 16.09 17.81 1.00
N SER A 167 16.83 16.71 1.17
CA SER A 167 16.36 15.37 0.85
C SER A 167 15.18 14.90 1.73
N LYS A 168 15.02 15.48 2.94
CA LYS A 168 14.07 15.03 3.96
C LYS A 168 12.64 15.56 3.82
N VAL A 169 12.38 16.53 2.96
CA VAL A 169 11.04 17.16 2.84
C VAL A 169 10.03 16.26 2.12
N ALA A 170 8.74 16.43 2.43
CA ALA A 170 7.62 15.66 1.86
C ALA A 170 7.30 16.01 0.38
N GLN A 171 8.26 15.84 -0.53
CA GLN A 171 8.09 16.16 -1.97
C GLN A 171 8.62 15.08 -2.92
N ARG A 172 8.72 13.82 -2.48
CA ARG A 172 9.16 12.64 -3.25
C ARG A 172 8.03 12.02 -4.07
N PHE A 173 7.34 12.84 -4.86
CA PHE A 173 6.16 12.40 -5.61
C PHE A 173 6.52 11.34 -6.66
N SER A 174 5.68 10.33 -6.79
CA SER A 174 5.70 9.33 -7.87
C SER A 174 6.96 8.46 -7.96
N ASN A 175 7.72 8.33 -6.87
CA ASN A 175 8.77 7.31 -6.84
C ASN A 175 8.17 5.91 -6.76
N SER A 176 8.75 4.94 -7.46
CA SER A 176 8.35 3.55 -7.33
C SER A 176 9.48 2.56 -7.59
N VAL A 177 9.40 1.39 -6.94
CA VAL A 177 10.27 0.23 -7.20
C VAL A 177 9.37 -0.99 -7.40
N ARG A 178 9.47 -1.65 -8.55
CA ARG A 178 8.47 -2.63 -8.99
C ARG A 178 9.10 -3.84 -9.67
N ASN A 179 8.53 -5.02 -9.43
CA ASN A 179 8.80 -6.27 -10.15
C ASN A 179 10.30 -6.60 -10.25
N LEU A 180 11.00 -6.61 -9.12
CA LEU A 180 12.40 -7.02 -9.05
C LEU A 180 12.75 -7.64 -7.69
N THR A 181 13.90 -8.31 -7.65
CA THR A 181 14.53 -8.82 -6.43
C THR A 181 15.76 -7.98 -6.09
N ILE A 182 15.91 -7.62 -4.81
CA ILE A 182 17.10 -6.99 -4.24
C ILE A 182 17.78 -8.02 -3.34
N ASN A 183 19.01 -8.40 -3.65
CA ASN A 183 19.83 -9.29 -2.83
C ASN A 183 21.03 -8.53 -2.29
N ILE A 184 21.20 -8.51 -0.97
CA ILE A 184 22.30 -7.78 -0.32
C ILE A 184 23.64 -8.55 -0.33
N GLY A 185 23.70 -9.74 -0.95
CA GLY A 185 24.89 -10.57 -0.93
C GLY A 185 25.18 -11.14 0.46
N LYS A 186 26.40 -11.63 0.68
CA LYS A 186 26.91 -12.14 1.96
C LYS A 186 27.90 -11.16 2.56
N ASN A 187 28.07 -11.21 3.89
CA ASN A 187 29.05 -10.41 4.64
C ASN A 187 28.87 -8.90 4.43
N ASN A 188 27.61 -8.44 4.36
CA ASN A 188 27.25 -7.03 4.28
C ASN A 188 26.41 -6.62 5.52
N PRO A 189 26.97 -6.65 6.75
CA PRO A 189 26.22 -6.44 7.98
C PRO A 189 25.60 -5.05 8.10
N GLY A 190 26.16 -4.04 7.42
CA GLY A 190 25.64 -2.67 7.37
C GLY A 190 24.65 -2.40 6.23
N ALA A 191 24.24 -3.39 5.45
CA ALA A 191 23.30 -3.16 4.35
C ALA A 191 21.85 -3.01 4.83
N GLU A 192 21.17 -1.99 4.31
CA GLU A 192 19.71 -1.96 4.18
C GLU A 192 19.35 -2.43 2.76
N GLY A 193 18.30 -3.24 2.58
CA GLY A 193 17.89 -3.66 1.25
C GLY A 193 17.38 -2.48 0.41
N LEU A 194 16.27 -1.87 0.85
CA LEU A 194 15.65 -0.73 0.18
C LEU A 194 15.31 0.36 1.19
N ASN A 195 15.83 1.56 0.98
CA ASN A 195 15.35 2.77 1.63
C ASN A 195 14.37 3.50 0.71
N PHE A 196 13.08 3.35 1.02
CA PHE A 196 12.01 3.84 0.16
C PHE A 196 11.34 5.08 0.73
N VAL A 197 11.24 6.12 -0.11
CA VAL A 197 10.56 7.37 0.17
C VAL A 197 9.76 7.77 -1.05
N ALA A 198 8.46 7.85 -0.85
CA ALA A 198 7.54 8.52 -1.74
C ALA A 198 6.60 9.43 -0.93
N ASN A 199 6.00 10.40 -1.61
CA ASN A 199 4.96 11.26 -1.07
C ASN A 199 3.80 11.36 -2.06
N ASN A 200 2.59 11.53 -1.55
CA ASN A 200 1.32 11.69 -2.27
C ASN A 200 0.89 10.47 -3.10
N GLN A 201 1.75 10.04 -4.01
CA GLN A 201 1.64 8.86 -4.85
C GLN A 201 3.05 8.26 -4.97
N GLY A 202 3.17 6.95 -4.87
CA GLY A 202 4.39 6.18 -5.07
C GLY A 202 4.32 4.84 -4.34
N ALA A 203 4.91 3.80 -4.94
CA ALA A 203 4.74 2.45 -4.43
C ALA A 203 5.96 1.54 -4.57
N VAL A 204 6.09 0.62 -3.62
CA VAL A 204 6.89 -0.61 -3.77
C VAL A 204 5.92 -1.74 -4.12
N ARG A 205 6.10 -2.39 -5.27
CA ARG A 205 5.15 -3.42 -5.75
C ARG A 205 5.80 -4.67 -6.30
N SER A 206 5.37 -5.84 -5.82
CA SER A 206 5.89 -7.12 -6.32
C SER A 206 7.42 -7.14 -6.25
N VAL A 207 7.95 -6.86 -5.06
CA VAL A 207 9.40 -6.78 -4.80
C VAL A 207 9.80 -7.84 -3.79
N LYS A 208 10.96 -8.47 -4.01
CA LYS A 208 11.57 -9.39 -3.06
C LYS A 208 12.87 -8.78 -2.53
N ILE A 209 13.11 -8.84 -1.22
CA ILE A 209 14.32 -8.29 -0.59
C ILE A 209 14.96 -9.40 0.26
N ILE A 210 16.21 -9.73 -0.02
CA ILE A 210 16.85 -10.94 0.50
C ILE A 210 18.20 -10.61 1.12
N SER A 211 18.42 -11.18 2.31
CA SER A 211 19.73 -11.38 2.92
C SER A 211 19.98 -12.87 3.06
N SER A 212 20.88 -13.42 2.22
CA SER A 212 21.06 -14.88 2.08
C SER A 212 21.79 -15.54 3.25
N ASP A 213 22.61 -14.79 3.97
CA ASP A 213 23.32 -15.21 5.18
C ASP A 213 22.68 -14.65 6.47
N ASN A 214 21.50 -14.05 6.33
CA ASN A 214 20.75 -13.40 7.39
C ASN A 214 21.52 -12.25 8.08
N GLN A 215 22.46 -11.60 7.41
CA GLN A 215 23.05 -10.32 7.85
C GLN A 215 22.22 -9.11 7.36
N GLY A 216 22.72 -7.89 7.54
CA GLY A 216 22.04 -6.66 7.17
C GLY A 216 21.06 -6.16 8.25
N THR A 217 20.82 -4.85 8.25
CA THR A 217 20.09 -4.17 9.33
C THR A 217 18.57 -4.16 9.08
N THR A 218 18.14 -3.85 7.85
CA THR A 218 16.72 -3.74 7.53
C THR A 218 16.44 -4.10 6.08
N GLY A 219 15.44 -4.95 5.83
CA GLY A 219 15.00 -5.25 4.47
C GLY A 219 14.38 -4.04 3.78
N LEU A 220 13.28 -3.52 4.32
CA LEU A 220 12.60 -2.31 3.85
C LEU A 220 12.64 -1.20 4.91
N ALA A 221 13.47 -0.20 4.67
CA ALA A 221 13.61 0.99 5.51
C ALA A 221 12.69 2.11 5.00
N LEU A 222 11.70 2.48 5.82
CA LEU A 222 10.79 3.62 5.64
C LEU A 222 11.11 4.67 6.71
N THR A 223 12.39 5.06 6.75
CA THR A 223 12.99 5.79 7.88
C THR A 223 13.52 7.17 7.50
N HIS A 224 13.66 7.47 6.21
CA HIS A 224 14.25 8.71 5.72
C HIS A 224 13.22 9.81 5.51
N GLY A 225 13.46 10.97 6.12
CA GLY A 225 12.66 12.17 5.93
C GLY A 225 11.17 11.99 6.24
N GLU A 226 10.37 12.91 5.72
CA GLU A 226 8.91 12.91 5.86
C GLU A 226 8.27 11.90 4.89
N VAL A 227 8.56 10.62 5.09
CA VAL A 227 8.08 9.52 4.24
C VAL A 227 6.55 9.38 4.27
N GLY A 228 5.95 9.12 3.11
CA GLY A 228 4.52 8.87 2.94
C GLY A 228 3.74 10.10 2.44
N PRO A 229 2.46 9.96 2.08
CA PRO A 229 1.80 8.68 1.93
C PRO A 229 2.36 7.91 0.74
N LEU A 230 2.36 6.59 0.87
CA LEU A 230 2.86 5.65 -0.12
C LEU A 230 2.21 4.28 0.08
N LEU A 231 2.33 3.43 -0.93
CA LEU A 231 1.83 2.05 -0.92
C LEU A 231 2.99 1.04 -0.94
N VAL A 232 2.89 0.00 -0.12
CA VAL A 232 3.73 -1.21 -0.22
C VAL A 232 2.81 -2.39 -0.50
N GLU A 233 3.01 -3.10 -1.60
CA GLU A 233 2.13 -4.18 -2.05
C GLU A 233 2.94 -5.39 -2.53
N ASP A 234 2.57 -6.59 -2.08
CA ASP A 234 3.14 -7.85 -2.58
C ASP A 234 4.68 -7.87 -2.40
N VAL A 235 5.12 -7.62 -1.16
CA VAL A 235 6.54 -7.56 -0.80
C VAL A 235 6.92 -8.72 0.10
N GLU A 236 8.01 -9.41 -0.28
CA GLU A 236 8.61 -10.51 0.48
C GLU A 236 9.99 -10.10 0.99
N ILE A 237 10.24 -10.27 2.28
CA ILE A 237 11.51 -9.93 2.94
C ILE A 237 12.05 -11.15 3.69
N ILE A 238 13.29 -11.53 3.40
CA ILE A 238 13.96 -12.72 3.94
C ILE A 238 15.26 -12.31 4.61
N GLY A 239 15.43 -12.69 5.87
CA GLY A 239 16.60 -12.37 6.69
C GLY A 239 16.55 -10.97 7.32
N PHE A 240 17.72 -10.35 7.55
CA PHE A 240 17.92 -9.06 8.22
C PHE A 240 17.65 -9.06 9.73
N ASP A 241 18.17 -8.05 10.41
CA ASP A 241 17.75 -7.72 11.77
C ASP A 241 16.25 -7.39 11.84
N GLU A 242 15.78 -6.51 10.95
CA GLU A 242 14.39 -6.09 10.86
C GLU A 242 13.84 -6.27 9.44
N GLY A 243 12.62 -6.79 9.32
CA GLY A 243 12.00 -6.95 8.01
C GLY A 243 11.61 -5.60 7.45
N ILE A 244 10.73 -4.90 8.16
CA ILE A 244 10.32 -3.53 7.88
C ILE A 244 10.62 -2.65 9.10
N SER A 245 11.21 -1.48 8.85
CA SER A 245 11.45 -0.47 9.87
C SER A 245 10.88 0.86 9.44
N THR A 246 10.13 1.54 10.31
CA THR A 246 9.64 2.89 10.04
C THR A 246 10.27 3.92 10.98
N ASN A 247 10.17 5.19 10.60
CA ASN A 247 10.41 6.33 11.48
C ASN A 247 9.52 7.50 11.05
N ASN A 248 9.50 8.57 11.86
CA ASN A 248 8.69 9.77 11.70
C ASN A 248 7.18 9.44 11.87
N GLY A 249 6.37 10.43 12.23
CA GLY A 249 4.96 10.17 12.59
C GLY A 249 3.98 10.98 11.77
N ILE A 250 4.35 11.33 10.53
CA ILE A 250 3.52 12.09 9.62
C ILE A 250 3.41 11.38 8.26
N ASN A 251 2.52 11.89 7.43
CA ASN A 251 2.04 11.44 6.13
C ASN A 251 1.36 10.05 6.03
N GLY A 252 1.71 9.08 6.88
CA GLY A 252 1.05 7.77 6.98
C GLY A 252 1.46 6.78 5.88
N LEU A 253 1.29 5.48 6.11
CA LEU A 253 1.77 4.40 5.24
C LEU A 253 0.69 3.35 5.03
N SER A 254 0.51 2.91 3.79
CA SER A 254 -0.43 1.86 3.42
C SER A 254 0.32 0.65 2.93
N MET A 255 -0.05 -0.54 3.42
CA MET A 255 0.64 -1.78 3.12
C MET A 255 -0.37 -2.90 2.91
N GLN A 256 -0.12 -3.76 1.92
CA GLN A 256 -0.91 -4.96 1.70
C GLN A 256 -0.05 -6.13 1.25
N ASN A 257 -0.46 -7.35 1.61
CA ASN A 257 0.14 -8.59 1.13
C ASN A 257 1.66 -8.63 1.38
N ILE A 258 2.04 -8.53 2.65
CA ILE A 258 3.44 -8.47 3.08
C ILE A 258 3.83 -9.82 3.68
N THR A 259 4.98 -10.34 3.30
CA THR A 259 5.58 -11.53 3.90
C THR A 259 6.97 -11.22 4.44
N VAL A 260 7.21 -11.53 5.72
CA VAL A 260 8.52 -11.39 6.35
C VAL A 260 8.94 -12.71 7.00
N ARG A 261 10.20 -13.09 6.84
CA ARG A 261 10.74 -14.31 7.46
C ARG A 261 12.20 -14.19 7.87
N ASP A 262 12.54 -14.92 8.93
CA ASP A 262 13.91 -15.13 9.41
C ASP A 262 14.63 -13.88 9.93
N GLN A 263 13.88 -12.90 10.44
CA GLN A 263 14.43 -11.70 11.08
C GLN A 263 15.08 -11.99 12.44
N LYS A 264 16.14 -11.26 12.80
CA LYS A 264 16.84 -11.40 14.09
C LYS A 264 16.28 -10.54 15.23
N ARG A 265 15.47 -9.52 14.93
CA ARG A 265 14.91 -8.59 15.95
C ARG A 265 13.39 -8.44 15.88
N ALA A 266 12.84 -8.15 14.70
CA ALA A 266 11.39 -8.06 14.49
C ALA A 266 11.01 -8.20 13.02
N GLY A 267 9.88 -8.86 12.73
CA GLY A 267 9.32 -8.89 11.37
C GLY A 267 8.97 -7.48 10.88
N PHE A 268 8.27 -6.71 11.70
CA PHE A 268 7.95 -5.31 11.44
C PHE A 268 8.10 -4.48 12.73
N TYR A 269 8.88 -3.42 12.67
CA TYR A 269 9.04 -2.46 13.75
C TYR A 269 8.52 -1.07 13.33
N ASN A 270 7.34 -0.71 13.84
CA ASN A 270 6.74 0.60 13.68
C ASN A 270 7.27 1.59 14.74
N ARG A 271 8.02 2.63 14.34
CA ARG A 271 8.56 3.66 15.24
C ARG A 271 7.96 5.04 14.97
N GLY A 272 6.70 5.22 15.34
CA GLY A 272 5.99 6.50 15.32
C GLY A 272 5.07 6.71 14.12
N GLN A 273 5.14 5.85 13.09
CA GLN A 273 4.33 5.98 11.89
C GLN A 273 2.86 5.61 12.12
N VAL A 274 2.03 6.08 11.19
CA VAL A 274 0.61 5.74 11.07
C VAL A 274 0.47 4.73 9.96
N VAL A 275 0.18 3.49 10.30
CA VAL A 275 0.30 2.36 9.37
C VAL A 275 -1.04 1.66 9.23
N SER A 276 -1.45 1.47 7.98
CA SER A 276 -2.61 0.68 7.56
C SER A 276 -2.11 -0.56 6.86
N LEU A 277 -2.32 -1.75 7.43
CA LEU A 277 -1.70 -2.99 6.99
C LEU A 277 -2.74 -4.11 6.86
N GLU A 278 -2.90 -4.64 5.66
CA GLU A 278 -3.77 -5.77 5.32
C GLU A 278 -2.95 -6.96 4.81
N GLY A 279 -3.26 -8.18 5.20
CA GLY A 279 -2.57 -9.35 4.64
C GLY A 279 -1.11 -9.47 5.07
N PHE A 280 -0.82 -9.45 6.37
CA PHE A 280 0.56 -9.58 6.90
C PHE A 280 0.88 -11.02 7.33
N ASN A 281 1.92 -11.60 6.73
CA ASN A 281 2.40 -12.93 7.03
C ASN A 281 3.81 -12.86 7.62
N SER A 282 4.00 -13.41 8.82
CA SER A 282 5.31 -13.48 9.48
C SER A 282 5.65 -14.90 9.86
N VAL A 283 6.87 -15.33 9.55
CA VAL A 283 7.44 -16.60 10.02
C VAL A 283 8.77 -16.30 10.69
N ASN A 284 8.79 -16.26 12.03
CA ASN A 284 9.92 -15.69 12.77
C ASN A 284 10.16 -16.35 14.12
N SER A 285 11.41 -16.32 14.58
CA SER A 285 11.78 -16.65 15.96
C SER A 285 11.77 -15.45 16.92
N VAL A 286 11.40 -14.28 16.41
CA VAL A 286 11.27 -13.00 17.11
C VAL A 286 9.84 -12.49 17.01
N ALA A 287 9.52 -11.35 17.66
CA ALA A 287 8.20 -10.76 17.54
C ALA A 287 7.86 -10.47 16.07
N ALA A 288 6.64 -10.81 15.66
CA ALA A 288 6.19 -10.53 14.30
C ALA A 288 6.02 -9.02 14.10
N ILE A 289 5.44 -8.32 15.08
CA ILE A 289 5.24 -6.86 15.05
C ILE A 289 5.62 -6.23 16.39
N VAL A 290 6.38 -5.13 16.32
CA VAL A 290 6.63 -4.21 17.43
C VAL A 290 6.09 -2.83 17.05
N ASN A 291 5.05 -2.37 17.75
CA ASN A 291 4.37 -1.08 17.52
C ASN A 291 4.71 -0.09 18.65
N GLY A 292 5.64 0.82 18.36
CA GLY A 292 6.21 1.78 19.32
C GLY A 292 7.47 1.27 20.01
N SER A 293 8.25 2.18 20.60
CA SER A 293 9.56 1.88 21.20
C SER A 293 9.57 1.77 22.74
N ASN A 294 10.02 0.61 23.25
CA ASN A 294 10.38 0.19 24.62
C ASN A 294 9.55 0.68 25.86
N PRO A 295 8.96 -0.27 26.64
CA PRO A 295 8.28 -0.09 27.94
C PRO A 295 9.00 0.60 29.11
N HIS A 296 10.32 0.83 29.05
CA HIS A 296 11.08 1.32 30.23
C HIS A 296 11.26 2.85 30.30
N THR A 297 10.98 3.58 29.22
CA THR A 297 10.99 5.07 29.22
C THR A 297 9.63 5.67 28.83
N GLY A 298 8.62 4.82 28.57
CA GLY A 298 7.20 5.16 28.61
C GLY A 298 6.68 6.17 27.58
N ASN A 299 7.48 6.58 26.60
CA ASN A 299 7.19 7.76 25.78
C ASN A 299 7.20 7.44 24.27
N ASP A 300 6.23 6.64 23.81
CA ASP A 300 5.95 6.46 22.38
C ASP A 300 5.55 7.78 21.72
N ARG A 301 5.91 7.94 20.45
CA ARG A 301 5.58 9.16 19.67
C ARG A 301 4.14 9.15 19.17
N GLY A 302 3.34 8.11 19.40
CA GLY A 302 2.02 7.93 18.82
C GLY A 302 2.06 7.08 17.57
N SER A 303 2.80 5.97 17.63
CA SER A 303 2.77 4.88 16.65
C SER A 303 1.34 4.35 16.57
N THR A 304 0.78 4.31 15.36
CA THR A 304 -0.58 3.83 15.12
C THR A 304 -0.56 2.69 14.11
N LEU A 305 -1.20 1.59 14.45
CA LEU A 305 -1.32 0.41 13.60
C LEU A 305 -2.79 0.01 13.43
N THR A 306 -3.29 0.08 12.20
CA THR A 306 -4.52 -0.60 11.77
C THR A 306 -4.10 -1.88 11.06
N LEU A 307 -4.33 -3.04 11.70
CA LEU A 307 -3.91 -4.35 11.20
C LEU A 307 -5.13 -5.21 10.84
N MET A 308 -5.12 -5.83 9.67
CA MET A 308 -6.16 -6.75 9.24
C MET A 308 -5.60 -7.99 8.57
N ASN A 309 -6.29 -9.12 8.73
CA ASN A 309 -6.01 -10.37 8.01
C ASN A 309 -4.53 -10.77 8.14
N ALA A 310 -4.07 -11.03 9.36
CA ALA A 310 -2.66 -11.34 9.63
C ALA A 310 -2.45 -12.76 10.14
N LYS A 311 -1.38 -13.41 9.67
CA LYS A 311 -0.96 -14.76 10.07
C LYS A 311 0.46 -14.73 10.62
N LEU A 312 0.61 -14.99 11.91
CA LEU A 312 1.86 -14.81 12.65
C LEU A 312 2.36 -16.16 13.18
N ILE A 313 3.37 -16.73 12.56
CA ILE A 313 3.94 -18.03 12.92
C ILE A 313 5.26 -17.80 13.66
N GLY A 314 5.32 -18.29 14.89
CA GLY A 314 6.47 -18.24 15.78
C GLY A 314 7.21 -19.57 15.79
N SER A 315 8.54 -19.53 15.89
CA SER A 315 9.38 -20.70 16.14
C SER A 315 10.45 -20.42 17.20
N GLY A 316 11.02 -21.46 17.82
CA GLY A 316 12.11 -21.30 18.79
C GLY A 316 11.84 -20.28 19.89
N GLY A 317 12.64 -19.21 19.94
CA GLY A 317 12.57 -18.14 20.94
C GLY A 317 11.27 -17.31 20.92
N ALA A 318 10.44 -17.43 19.87
CA ALA A 318 9.14 -16.76 19.78
C ALA A 318 8.15 -17.25 20.87
N SER A 319 8.30 -18.48 21.35
CA SER A 319 7.46 -19.09 22.38
C SER A 319 7.43 -18.30 23.70
N ASN A 320 8.46 -17.49 23.97
CA ASN A 320 8.56 -16.63 25.15
C ASN A 320 8.13 -15.17 24.91
N LYS A 321 7.66 -14.84 23.71
CA LYS A 321 7.34 -13.48 23.27
C LYS A 321 5.89 -13.38 22.81
N PRO A 322 5.25 -12.20 22.89
CA PRO A 322 3.99 -11.98 22.20
C PRO A 322 4.24 -11.90 20.68
N ALA A 323 3.26 -12.29 19.86
CA ALA A 323 3.34 -12.13 18.41
C ALA A 323 3.37 -10.63 18.03
N ILE A 324 2.51 -9.84 18.68
CA ILE A 324 2.46 -8.38 18.57
C ILE A 324 2.78 -7.76 19.93
N SER A 325 3.77 -6.87 19.99
CA SER A 325 3.98 -5.98 21.13
C SER A 325 3.59 -4.56 20.75
N SER A 326 2.77 -3.89 21.55
CA SER A 326 2.35 -2.52 21.30
C SER A 326 2.42 -1.68 22.56
N ILE A 327 2.89 -0.44 22.42
CA ILE A 327 2.72 0.64 23.41
C ILE A 327 1.97 1.85 22.84
N GLY A 328 1.73 1.87 21.51
CA GLY A 328 0.97 2.89 20.80
C GLY A 328 -0.51 2.54 20.58
N PHE A 329 -1.11 3.15 19.55
CA PHE A 329 -2.48 2.90 19.12
C PHE A 329 -2.52 1.65 18.25
N ILE A 330 -3.48 0.76 18.49
CA ILE A 330 -3.68 -0.42 17.66
C ILE A 330 -5.17 -0.71 17.49
N TYR A 331 -5.55 -0.93 16.25
CA TYR A 331 -6.74 -1.65 15.87
C TYR A 331 -6.31 -2.93 15.15
N ALA A 332 -6.90 -4.07 15.49
CA ALA A 332 -6.58 -5.35 14.87
C ALA A 332 -7.86 -6.14 14.57
N ARG A 333 -7.98 -6.71 13.37
CA ARG A 333 -9.11 -7.56 12.96
C ARG A 333 -8.62 -8.79 12.19
N ASN A 334 -9.20 -9.96 12.43
CA ASN A 334 -8.84 -11.23 11.78
C ASN A 334 -7.34 -11.53 11.87
N VAL A 335 -6.79 -11.59 13.08
CA VAL A 335 -5.37 -11.94 13.31
C VAL A 335 -5.30 -13.31 13.95
N VAL A 336 -4.49 -14.19 13.38
CA VAL A 336 -4.18 -15.50 13.94
C VAL A 336 -2.68 -15.64 14.17
N SER A 337 -2.32 -16.34 15.24
CA SER A 337 -0.94 -16.59 15.61
C SER A 337 -0.73 -18.02 16.09
N SER A 338 0.47 -18.56 15.93
CA SER A 338 0.89 -19.84 16.49
C SER A 338 2.36 -19.76 16.91
N GLY A 339 2.79 -20.58 17.87
CA GLY A 339 4.19 -20.61 18.32
C GLY A 339 4.67 -19.38 19.12
N TYR A 340 3.78 -18.45 19.45
CA TYR A 340 4.03 -17.33 20.37
C TYR A 340 3.36 -17.56 21.72
N ARG A 341 3.85 -16.88 22.77
CA ARG A 341 3.24 -16.93 24.12
C ARG A 341 1.79 -16.46 24.11
N ASN A 342 1.51 -15.41 23.35
CA ASN A 342 0.19 -14.80 23.19
C ASN A 342 0.16 -13.90 21.94
N VAL A 343 -1.03 -13.66 21.37
CA VAL A 343 -1.16 -12.89 20.12
C VAL A 343 -0.81 -11.40 20.27
N LEU A 344 -1.22 -10.75 21.36
CA LEU A 344 -0.99 -9.31 21.57
C LEU A 344 -0.65 -8.99 23.02
N SER A 345 0.47 -8.28 23.22
CA SER A 345 0.76 -7.57 24.47
C SER A 345 0.64 -6.07 24.26
N ASN A 346 -0.38 -5.44 24.86
CA ASN A 346 -0.56 -4.00 24.80
C ASN A 346 -0.21 -3.36 26.15
N ASN A 347 0.88 -2.61 26.19
CA ASN A 347 1.45 -1.99 27.38
C ASN A 347 1.38 -0.44 27.31
N THR A 348 0.37 0.10 26.61
CA THR A 348 0.16 1.54 26.57
C THR A 348 -0.21 2.11 27.95
N ASN A 349 0.31 3.28 28.29
CA ASN A 349 0.01 3.99 29.53
C ASN A 349 -1.30 4.80 29.46
N ALA A 350 -2.03 4.73 28.34
CA ALA A 350 -3.26 5.49 28.14
C ALA A 350 -4.37 5.05 29.11
N LYS A 351 -5.08 6.04 29.67
CA LYS A 351 -6.25 5.79 30.53
C LYS A 351 -7.34 5.06 29.73
N LYS A 352 -7.98 4.06 30.35
CA LYS A 352 -9.05 3.24 29.75
C LYS A 352 -8.61 2.44 28.50
N ALA A 353 -7.32 2.24 28.29
CA ALA A 353 -6.85 1.37 27.23
C ALA A 353 -7.15 -0.10 27.54
N ALA A 354 -7.54 -0.84 26.50
CA ALA A 354 -7.71 -2.29 26.60
C ALA A 354 -6.34 -2.97 26.75
N LYS A 355 -6.25 -3.93 27.68
CA LYS A 355 -5.02 -4.70 27.93
C LYS A 355 -4.87 -5.86 26.94
N SER A 356 -3.71 -6.51 26.99
CA SER A 356 -3.25 -7.64 26.17
C SER A 356 -4.30 -8.74 25.89
N VAL A 357 -4.20 -9.37 24.71
CA VAL A 357 -4.96 -10.58 24.33
C VAL A 357 -4.05 -11.79 24.52
N LYS A 358 -4.44 -12.68 25.45
CA LYS A 358 -3.64 -13.86 25.83
C LYS A 358 -3.73 -15.03 24.85
N GLY A 359 -4.83 -15.14 24.09
CA GLY A 359 -5.07 -16.23 23.15
C GLY A 359 -4.18 -16.18 21.92
N ASN A 360 -4.50 -17.05 20.96
CA ASN A 360 -3.79 -17.18 19.70
C ASN A 360 -4.48 -16.44 18.54
N ALA A 361 -5.63 -15.82 18.76
CA ALA A 361 -6.39 -15.11 17.74
C ALA A 361 -6.99 -13.78 18.25
N ILE A 362 -7.23 -12.86 17.32
CA ILE A 362 -7.99 -11.62 17.50
C ILE A 362 -9.06 -11.61 16.41
N ASP A 363 -10.33 -11.67 16.81
CA ASP A 363 -11.45 -11.41 15.90
C ASP A 363 -11.52 -9.92 15.55
N GLU A 364 -11.72 -9.07 16.56
CA GLU A 364 -11.57 -7.61 16.46
C GLU A 364 -11.11 -7.01 17.80
N PHE A 365 -10.21 -6.03 17.75
CA PHE A 365 -9.63 -5.37 18.94
C PHE A 365 -9.35 -3.90 18.65
N ALA A 366 -9.65 -3.04 19.62
CA ALA A 366 -9.26 -1.62 19.64
C ALA A 366 -8.57 -1.32 20.98
N SER A 367 -7.37 -0.74 20.95
CA SER A 367 -6.64 -0.43 22.19
C SER A 367 -7.21 0.73 23.00
N HIS A 368 -8.04 1.56 22.38
CA HIS A 368 -8.66 2.75 22.97
C HIS A 368 -10.19 2.69 22.83
N PRO A 369 -10.94 3.55 23.56
CA PRO A 369 -12.40 3.53 23.53
C PRO A 369 -12.97 3.58 22.12
N ILE A 370 -13.97 2.74 21.88
CA ILE A 370 -14.81 2.75 20.69
C ILE A 370 -15.83 3.88 20.86
N LEU A 371 -15.87 4.80 19.89
CA LEU A 371 -16.70 6.00 19.97
C LEU A 371 -17.92 5.88 19.03
N SER A 372 -19.07 6.35 19.49
CA SER A 372 -20.27 6.52 18.68
C SER A 372 -21.10 7.69 19.24
N LYS A 373 -22.03 8.23 18.45
CA LYS A 373 -22.94 9.29 18.92
C LYS A 373 -24.41 8.88 18.98
N PHE A 374 -24.75 7.84 18.25
CA PHE A 374 -26.01 7.14 18.37
C PHE A 374 -25.76 5.69 18.80
N PRO A 375 -26.82 4.95 19.19
CA PRO A 375 -26.71 3.51 19.38
C PRO A 375 -26.15 2.85 18.12
N SER A 376 -24.94 2.30 18.23
CA SER A 376 -24.19 1.67 17.14
C SER A 376 -23.57 0.36 17.64
N PRO A 377 -23.25 -0.59 16.74
CA PRO A 377 -22.43 -1.73 17.09
C PRO A 377 -21.05 -1.30 17.62
N SER A 378 -20.49 -2.08 18.54
CA SER A 378 -19.12 -1.90 19.06
C SER A 378 -18.07 -2.58 18.18
N ARG A 379 -18.30 -2.60 16.86
CA ARG A 379 -17.44 -3.23 15.85
C ARG A 379 -17.43 -2.38 14.59
N SER A 380 -16.38 -2.48 13.79
CA SER A 380 -16.29 -1.87 12.45
C SER A 380 -17.39 -2.38 11.51
N LEU A 381 -17.56 -1.70 10.38
CA LEU A 381 -18.56 -2.06 9.37
C LEU A 381 -18.24 -3.39 8.67
N GLN A 382 -16.96 -3.77 8.61
CA GLN A 382 -16.47 -5.02 8.03
C GLN A 382 -16.98 -5.25 6.60
N LEU A 383 -16.85 -4.24 5.74
CA LEU A 383 -17.18 -4.40 4.32
C LEU A 383 -16.26 -5.46 3.69
N THR A 384 -16.75 -6.13 2.66
CA THR A 384 -16.00 -7.15 1.92
C THR A 384 -14.70 -6.58 1.40
N ILE A 385 -13.59 -7.25 1.70
CA ILE A 385 -12.28 -6.92 1.16
C ILE A 385 -12.09 -7.68 -0.15
N LYS A 386 -11.79 -6.97 -1.24
CA LYS A 386 -11.45 -7.56 -2.53
C LYS A 386 -10.07 -7.11 -2.96
N GLN A 387 -9.23 -8.07 -3.35
CA GLN A 387 -7.87 -7.81 -3.82
C GLN A 387 -7.88 -7.13 -5.19
N PHE A 388 -6.80 -6.40 -5.49
CA PHE A 388 -6.61 -5.77 -6.79
C PHE A 388 -6.71 -6.82 -7.92
N PRO A 389 -7.51 -6.60 -8.98
CA PRO A 389 -7.60 -7.53 -10.09
C PRO A 389 -6.28 -7.53 -10.88
N LYS A 390 -5.50 -8.61 -10.78
CA LYS A 390 -4.29 -8.79 -11.58
C LYS A 390 -4.70 -9.25 -12.99
N LEU A 391 -4.15 -8.62 -14.03
CA LEU A 391 -4.27 -9.03 -15.43
C LEU A 391 -2.91 -9.49 -15.94
N GLU A 392 -2.86 -10.54 -16.77
CA GLU A 392 -1.65 -10.89 -17.49
C GLU A 392 -1.22 -9.75 -18.42
N TRP A 393 0.08 -9.61 -18.64
CA TRP A 393 0.60 -8.65 -19.61
C TRP A 393 0.45 -9.23 -21.02
N ASP A 394 -0.17 -8.46 -21.92
CA ASP A 394 -0.34 -8.84 -23.32
C ASP A 394 0.99 -8.87 -24.08
N ASP A 395 1.03 -9.60 -25.19
CA ASP A 395 2.10 -9.48 -26.18
C ASP A 395 2.24 -8.00 -26.60
N PRO A 396 3.43 -7.37 -26.47
CA PRO A 396 3.66 -5.99 -26.90
C PRO A 396 3.24 -5.67 -28.33
N LYS A 397 3.12 -6.68 -29.20
CA LYS A 397 2.62 -6.53 -30.57
C LYS A 397 1.15 -6.12 -30.66
N THR A 398 0.35 -6.34 -29.60
CA THR A 398 -1.06 -5.92 -29.55
C THR A 398 -1.23 -4.52 -28.94
N TRP A 399 -0.13 -3.84 -28.66
CA TRP A 399 -0.12 -2.52 -28.05
C TRP A 399 0.08 -1.47 -29.13
N VAL A 400 -0.55 -0.31 -28.95
CA VAL A 400 -0.36 0.84 -29.82
C VAL A 400 -0.02 2.09 -29.01
N SER A 401 0.82 2.96 -29.56
CA SER A 401 1.03 4.31 -29.01
C SER A 401 0.08 5.28 -29.68
N VAL A 402 -0.43 6.25 -28.91
CA VAL A 402 -1.26 7.34 -29.44
C VAL A 402 -0.56 8.16 -30.53
N GLU A 403 0.77 8.23 -30.51
CA GLU A 403 1.57 8.94 -31.53
C GLU A 403 1.47 8.28 -32.91
N GLN A 404 1.24 6.96 -32.98
CA GLN A 404 1.02 6.25 -34.25
C GLN A 404 -0.26 6.69 -34.97
N PHE A 405 -1.17 7.34 -34.23
CA PHE A 405 -2.45 7.83 -34.72
C PHE A 405 -2.47 9.37 -34.86
N GLY A 406 -1.30 10.01 -34.78
CA GLY A 406 -1.14 11.44 -35.04
C GLY A 406 -1.25 12.34 -33.81
N ALA A 407 -1.23 11.79 -32.59
CA ALA A 407 -1.11 12.61 -31.38
C ALA A 407 0.29 13.26 -31.34
N ILE A 408 0.36 14.56 -31.06
CA ILE A 408 1.62 15.30 -31.02
C ILE A 408 1.79 15.93 -29.64
N ALA A 409 2.68 15.35 -28.86
CA ALA A 409 3.00 15.84 -27.53
C ALA A 409 3.46 17.32 -27.53
N THR A 410 2.99 18.09 -26.55
CA THR A 410 3.50 19.43 -26.18
C THR A 410 3.24 20.54 -27.22
N ASP A 411 2.57 20.25 -28.33
CA ASP A 411 2.17 21.27 -29.32
C ASP A 411 0.94 22.10 -28.89
N LYS A 412 0.30 21.68 -27.78
CA LYS A 412 -0.90 22.26 -27.15
C LYS A 412 -2.15 22.19 -28.03
N LYS A 413 -2.15 21.40 -29.10
CA LYS A 413 -3.32 21.13 -29.93
C LYS A 413 -4.10 19.95 -29.36
N ASP A 414 -5.36 19.86 -29.76
CA ASP A 414 -6.25 18.80 -29.28
C ASP A 414 -5.90 17.46 -29.93
N ASP A 415 -5.45 16.50 -29.12
CA ASP A 415 -5.08 15.14 -29.51
C ASP A 415 -6.27 14.16 -29.43
N THR A 416 -7.47 14.63 -29.05
CA THR A 416 -8.63 13.76 -28.76
C THR A 416 -8.92 12.78 -29.91
N ALA A 417 -8.88 13.23 -31.16
CA ALA A 417 -9.16 12.39 -32.32
C ALA A 417 -8.13 11.27 -32.51
N ALA A 418 -6.84 11.58 -32.33
CA ALA A 418 -5.76 10.60 -32.42
C ALA A 418 -5.86 9.56 -31.29
N PHE A 419 -6.14 10.01 -30.06
CA PHE A 419 -6.36 9.11 -28.93
C PHE A 419 -7.56 8.18 -29.16
N GLN A 420 -8.67 8.71 -29.65
CA GLN A 420 -9.86 7.90 -29.91
C GLN A 420 -9.59 6.88 -31.02
N ALA A 421 -8.86 7.26 -32.08
CA ALA A 421 -8.46 6.33 -33.14
C ALA A 421 -7.55 5.20 -32.63
N ALA A 422 -6.62 5.50 -31.71
CA ALA A 422 -5.78 4.49 -31.08
C ALA A 422 -6.60 3.49 -30.26
N ILE A 423 -7.60 3.96 -29.50
CA ILE A 423 -8.52 3.11 -28.73
C ILE A 423 -9.39 2.24 -29.64
N ASP A 424 -9.86 2.81 -30.75
CA ASP A 424 -10.76 2.12 -31.68
C ASP A 424 -10.03 1.19 -32.66
N SER A 425 -8.70 1.13 -32.62
CA SER A 425 -7.86 0.31 -33.50
C SER A 425 -7.99 -1.22 -33.30
N GLY A 426 -8.60 -1.65 -32.18
CA GLY A 426 -8.68 -3.05 -31.77
C GLY A 426 -7.54 -3.52 -30.86
N ALA A 427 -6.59 -2.64 -30.54
CA ALA A 427 -5.52 -2.91 -29.59
C ALA A 427 -6.03 -3.28 -28.18
N THR A 428 -5.28 -4.11 -27.46
CA THR A 428 -5.60 -4.46 -26.06
C THR A 428 -5.02 -3.44 -25.08
N THR A 429 -3.92 -2.79 -25.46
CA THR A 429 -3.22 -1.77 -24.67
C THR A 429 -2.98 -0.52 -25.51
N VAL A 430 -3.38 0.63 -24.98
CA VAL A 430 -3.06 1.94 -25.56
C VAL A 430 -2.06 2.64 -24.65
N VAL A 431 -0.91 3.02 -25.22
CA VAL A 431 0.21 3.63 -24.51
C VAL A 431 0.23 5.14 -24.73
N VAL A 432 0.40 5.87 -23.63
CA VAL A 432 0.66 7.32 -23.61
C VAL A 432 2.12 7.54 -23.21
N PRO A 433 3.02 7.75 -24.19
CA PRO A 433 4.45 7.76 -23.94
C PRO A 433 4.92 9.08 -23.31
N LYS A 434 6.04 9.01 -22.61
CA LYS A 434 6.82 10.18 -22.18
C LYS A 434 7.90 10.51 -23.24
N PRO A 435 8.40 11.76 -23.43
CA PRO A 435 8.33 12.98 -22.61
C PRO A 435 7.05 13.82 -22.66
N GLY A 436 6.04 13.42 -23.44
CA GLY A 436 4.94 14.30 -23.84
C GLY A 436 3.94 14.77 -22.78
N ILE A 437 3.36 15.95 -23.05
CA ILE A 437 2.09 16.44 -22.48
C ILE A 437 1.07 16.44 -23.61
N PHE A 438 0.03 15.62 -23.51
CA PHE A 438 -1.02 15.52 -24.52
C PHE A 438 -2.28 16.26 -24.07
N THR A 439 -2.97 16.91 -25.00
CA THR A 439 -4.14 17.75 -24.68
C THR A 439 -5.42 17.09 -25.17
N ILE A 440 -6.36 16.84 -24.26
CA ILE A 440 -7.70 16.29 -24.56
C ILE A 440 -8.74 17.38 -24.29
N ASN A 441 -9.30 17.96 -25.36
CA ASN A 441 -10.36 18.98 -25.25
C ASN A 441 -11.75 18.46 -25.62
N GLY A 442 -11.85 17.29 -26.25
CA GLY A 442 -13.11 16.62 -26.59
C GLY A 442 -13.50 15.51 -25.61
N SER A 443 -14.38 14.61 -26.05
CA SER A 443 -14.80 13.42 -25.28
C SER A 443 -14.03 12.20 -25.78
N LEU A 444 -13.22 11.60 -24.90
CA LEU A 444 -12.45 10.39 -25.16
C LEU A 444 -13.08 9.21 -24.43
N LYS A 445 -13.55 8.19 -25.16
CA LYS A 445 -14.17 7.00 -24.57
C LYS A 445 -13.20 5.84 -24.56
N LEU A 446 -12.85 5.35 -23.37
CA LEU A 446 -12.08 4.12 -23.19
C LEU A 446 -13.02 2.93 -23.36
N ARG A 447 -12.99 2.28 -24.54
CA ARG A 447 -13.97 1.28 -24.98
C ARG A 447 -13.34 0.18 -25.83
N GLY A 448 -14.17 -0.67 -26.43
CA GLY A 448 -13.73 -1.68 -27.39
C GLY A 448 -12.88 -2.76 -26.73
N ASN A 449 -11.78 -3.15 -27.38
CA ASN A 449 -10.90 -4.22 -26.90
C ASN A 449 -9.87 -3.77 -25.86
N VAL A 450 -9.80 -2.46 -25.57
CA VAL A 450 -8.84 -1.92 -24.61
C VAL A 450 -9.12 -2.46 -23.21
N ARG A 451 -8.10 -3.06 -22.62
CA ARG A 451 -8.07 -3.51 -21.21
C ARG A 451 -6.95 -2.87 -20.40
N ARG A 452 -5.98 -2.22 -21.06
CA ARG A 452 -5.02 -1.32 -20.42
C ARG A 452 -4.93 0.02 -21.16
N PHE A 453 -5.13 1.10 -20.42
CA PHE A 453 -4.75 2.45 -20.82
C PHE A 453 -3.54 2.83 -19.96
N LEU A 454 -2.36 2.88 -20.56
CA LEU A 454 -1.08 2.84 -19.84
C LEU A 454 -0.26 4.08 -20.14
N GLY A 455 0.07 4.85 -19.11
CA GLY A 455 1.14 5.85 -19.19
C GLY A 455 2.51 5.22 -18.96
N THR A 456 3.55 5.75 -19.61
CA THR A 456 4.94 5.52 -19.19
C THR A 456 5.51 6.78 -18.57
N GLU A 457 4.75 7.32 -17.59
CA GLU A 457 4.90 8.66 -16.98
C GLU A 457 4.42 9.82 -17.87
N GLY A 458 3.72 9.54 -18.98
CA GLY A 458 3.09 10.54 -19.85
C GLY A 458 2.10 11.44 -19.10
N VAL A 459 1.98 12.70 -19.55
CA VAL A 459 1.13 13.71 -18.89
C VAL A 459 -0.10 14.02 -19.72
N LEU A 460 -1.26 14.07 -19.08
CA LEU A 460 -2.53 14.46 -19.69
C LEU A 460 -2.94 15.86 -19.21
N ASN A 461 -3.45 16.68 -20.12
CA ASN A 461 -4.00 18.00 -19.85
C ASN A 461 -5.25 18.25 -20.73
N GLY A 462 -5.97 19.34 -20.48
CA GLY A 462 -7.05 19.81 -21.35
C GLY A 462 -8.31 20.20 -20.59
N SER A 463 -9.39 20.41 -21.34
CA SER A 463 -10.71 20.78 -20.79
C SER A 463 -11.84 19.82 -21.17
N GLY A 464 -11.51 18.72 -21.83
CA GLY A 464 -12.46 17.70 -22.26
C GLY A 464 -12.86 16.73 -21.16
N GLU A 465 -13.21 15.51 -21.58
CA GLU A 465 -13.52 14.41 -20.69
C GLU A 465 -12.90 13.09 -21.15
N ILE A 466 -12.50 12.24 -20.21
CA ILE A 466 -12.13 10.84 -20.44
C ILE A 466 -13.15 9.96 -19.73
N VAL A 467 -13.82 9.11 -20.50
CA VAL A 467 -14.96 8.30 -20.04
C VAL A 467 -14.60 6.83 -20.12
N ALA A 468 -14.35 6.19 -18.97
CA ALA A 468 -14.31 4.74 -18.86
C ALA A 468 -15.71 4.18 -19.14
N SER A 469 -15.84 3.46 -20.25
CA SER A 469 -17.10 2.94 -20.80
C SER A 469 -17.05 1.41 -20.88
N ASP A 470 -18.18 0.80 -21.23
CA ASP A 470 -18.20 -0.62 -21.54
C ASP A 470 -17.31 -0.96 -22.75
N GLY A 471 -16.79 -2.18 -22.75
CA GLY A 471 -16.00 -2.74 -23.85
C GLY A 471 -16.08 -4.27 -23.80
N SER A 472 -15.34 -4.93 -24.69
CA SER A 472 -15.39 -6.40 -24.80
C SER A 472 -14.67 -7.12 -23.67
N GLN A 473 -13.79 -6.43 -22.94
CA GLN A 473 -13.00 -6.98 -21.86
C GLN A 473 -13.66 -6.69 -20.50
N PRO A 474 -13.72 -7.65 -19.56
CA PRO A 474 -14.42 -7.48 -18.28
C PRO A 474 -13.73 -6.49 -17.32
N THR A 475 -12.46 -6.18 -17.56
CA THR A 475 -11.65 -5.28 -16.72
C THR A 475 -10.95 -4.24 -17.58
N LEU A 476 -10.96 -2.98 -17.16
CA LEU A 476 -10.10 -1.90 -17.69
C LEU A 476 -9.14 -1.44 -16.59
N ILE A 477 -7.84 -1.48 -16.86
CA ILE A 477 -6.83 -0.86 -16.01
C ILE A 477 -6.35 0.44 -16.65
N ILE A 478 -6.44 1.53 -15.90
CA ILE A 478 -5.93 2.86 -16.23
C ILE A 478 -4.78 3.14 -15.27
N GLU A 479 -3.54 3.20 -15.77
CA GLU A 479 -2.37 3.23 -14.88
C GLU A 479 -1.23 4.16 -15.32
N ASN A 480 -0.48 4.66 -14.32
CA ASN A 480 0.74 5.48 -14.45
C ASN A 480 0.53 6.83 -15.15
N PHE A 481 -0.45 7.61 -14.69
CA PHE A 481 -0.75 8.93 -15.23
C PHE A 481 -0.48 10.05 -14.23
N PHE A 482 0.13 11.12 -14.75
CA PHE A 482 0.07 12.43 -14.15
C PHE A 482 -0.88 13.33 -14.95
N VAL A 483 -1.96 13.78 -14.34
CA VAL A 483 -2.82 14.82 -14.88
C VAL A 483 -2.25 16.17 -14.44
N ALA A 484 -1.94 17.03 -15.41
CA ALA A 484 -1.28 18.30 -15.17
C ALA A 484 -2.06 19.14 -14.13
N TYR A 485 -1.32 19.80 -13.24
CA TYR A 485 -1.93 20.73 -12.29
C TYR A 485 -2.74 21.81 -13.04
N LYS A 486 -3.94 22.13 -12.52
CA LYS A 486 -4.91 23.05 -13.14
C LYS A 486 -5.53 22.57 -14.46
N SER A 487 -5.28 21.33 -14.87
CA SER A 487 -6.09 20.69 -15.91
C SER A 487 -7.57 20.75 -15.53
N LYS A 488 -8.44 20.94 -16.53
CA LYS A 488 -9.89 20.91 -16.38
C LYS A 488 -10.48 19.60 -16.91
N LEU A 489 -9.63 18.64 -17.24
CA LEU A 489 -10.00 17.35 -17.79
C LEU A 489 -10.84 16.58 -16.77
N LYS A 490 -12.07 16.25 -17.16
CA LYS A 490 -12.99 15.49 -16.30
C LYS A 490 -12.83 14.00 -16.55
N TRP A 491 -12.76 13.20 -15.50
CA TRP A 491 -12.77 11.75 -15.66
C TRP A 491 -14.04 11.16 -15.13
N LYS A 492 -14.64 10.32 -15.97
CA LYS A 492 -15.92 9.68 -15.71
C LYS A 492 -15.78 8.18 -15.80
N ASN A 493 -16.44 7.47 -14.90
CA ASN A 493 -16.68 6.04 -15.02
C ASN A 493 -18.18 5.80 -15.13
N VAL A 494 -18.63 5.26 -16.26
CA VAL A 494 -20.04 4.89 -16.49
C VAL A 494 -20.20 3.41 -16.78
N ALA A 495 -19.14 2.62 -16.63
CA ALA A 495 -19.11 1.25 -17.11
C ALA A 495 -19.80 0.27 -16.16
N ASN A 496 -20.35 -0.80 -16.73
CA ASN A 496 -20.82 -2.00 -16.05
C ASN A 496 -19.77 -3.13 -16.12
N ARG A 497 -18.49 -2.76 -16.08
CA ARG A 497 -17.33 -3.66 -16.03
C ARG A 497 -16.37 -3.21 -14.94
N THR A 498 -15.43 -4.05 -14.52
CA THR A 498 -14.45 -3.65 -13.50
C THR A 498 -13.53 -2.55 -14.04
N ILE A 499 -13.42 -1.43 -13.33
CA ILE A 499 -12.52 -0.32 -13.66
C ILE A 499 -11.49 -0.15 -12.56
N VAL A 500 -10.25 0.11 -12.97
CA VAL A 500 -9.12 0.29 -12.05
C VAL A 500 -8.38 1.56 -12.40
N TYR A 501 -8.14 2.42 -11.41
CA TYR A 501 -7.23 3.55 -11.47
C TYR A 501 -6.02 3.28 -10.59
N ARG A 502 -4.83 3.21 -11.17
CA ARG A 502 -3.60 2.82 -10.44
C ARG A 502 -2.44 3.79 -10.68
N SER A 503 -1.75 4.19 -9.62
CA SER A 503 -0.59 5.11 -9.71
C SER A 503 -0.96 6.38 -10.47
N ILE A 504 -1.90 7.13 -9.87
CA ILE A 504 -2.48 8.33 -10.45
C ILE A 504 -2.13 9.55 -9.62
N LEU A 505 -1.73 10.63 -10.29
CA LEU A 505 -1.49 11.94 -9.69
C LEU A 505 -2.33 13.02 -10.39
N GLY A 506 -3.11 13.79 -9.65
CA GLY A 506 -3.79 15.01 -10.12
C GLY A 506 -5.18 14.83 -10.74
N LEU A 507 -5.86 13.71 -10.46
CA LEU A 507 -7.13 13.32 -11.09
C LEU A 507 -8.38 13.78 -10.31
N ASP A 508 -9.45 14.18 -11.02
CA ASP A 508 -10.82 14.27 -10.51
C ASP A 508 -11.69 13.17 -11.11
N LEU A 509 -12.43 12.42 -10.28
CA LEU A 509 -13.21 11.27 -10.72
C LEU A 509 -14.69 11.39 -10.35
N GLU A 510 -15.56 11.23 -11.35
CA GLU A 510 -16.99 10.99 -11.17
C GLU A 510 -17.35 9.58 -11.63
N SER A 511 -17.88 8.76 -10.74
CA SER A 511 -18.27 7.38 -11.02
C SER A 511 -19.77 7.20 -10.87
N GLN A 512 -20.42 6.86 -11.97
CA GLN A 512 -21.82 6.46 -12.08
C GLN A 512 -21.98 5.01 -12.57
N GLY A 513 -20.86 4.32 -12.87
CA GLY A 513 -20.86 2.92 -13.28
C GLY A 513 -21.37 1.96 -12.19
N SER A 514 -21.81 0.78 -12.60
CA SER A 514 -22.26 -0.30 -11.71
C SER A 514 -21.21 -1.39 -11.50
N GLY A 515 -20.16 -1.43 -12.33
CA GLY A 515 -19.06 -2.36 -12.15
C GLY A 515 -18.14 -1.97 -11.00
N ASP A 516 -17.44 -2.97 -10.46
CA ASP A 516 -16.45 -2.80 -9.40
C ASP A 516 -15.42 -1.72 -9.75
N LEU A 517 -15.14 -0.83 -8.80
CA LEU A 517 -14.14 0.23 -8.94
C LEU A 517 -12.97 0.00 -7.98
N PHE A 518 -11.76 -0.01 -8.52
CA PHE A 518 -10.53 -0.03 -7.73
C PHE A 518 -9.76 1.27 -7.91
N ILE A 519 -9.28 1.84 -6.81
CA ILE A 519 -8.40 3.00 -6.79
C ILE A 519 -7.17 2.62 -5.95
N ASP A 520 -5.99 2.69 -6.53
CA ASP A 520 -4.77 2.20 -5.88
C ASP A 520 -3.63 3.20 -6.10
N ASP A 521 -3.00 3.66 -5.01
CA ASP A 521 -1.87 4.61 -5.06
C ASP A 521 -2.23 5.89 -5.84
N ALA A 522 -3.14 6.68 -5.27
CA ALA A 522 -3.79 7.76 -6.01
C ALA A 522 -3.85 9.06 -5.21
N ALA A 523 -3.23 10.10 -5.75
CA ALA A 523 -3.41 11.48 -5.31
C ALA A 523 -4.40 12.19 -6.23
N MET A 524 -5.58 12.51 -5.70
CA MET A 524 -6.74 13.00 -6.43
C MET A 524 -7.24 14.30 -5.79
N HIS A 525 -8.02 15.14 -6.48
CA HIS A 525 -8.63 16.30 -5.81
C HIS A 525 -10.03 15.96 -5.30
N THR A 526 -10.91 15.51 -6.19
CA THR A 526 -12.29 15.14 -5.87
C THR A 526 -12.69 13.77 -6.41
N ILE A 527 -13.53 13.08 -5.65
CA ILE A 527 -14.10 11.78 -6.00
C ILE A 527 -15.60 11.81 -5.72
N ARG A 528 -16.41 11.46 -6.72
CA ARG A 528 -17.87 11.41 -6.64
C ARG A 528 -18.31 9.99 -6.99
N LEU A 529 -18.87 9.28 -6.02
CA LEU A 529 -19.41 7.93 -6.18
C LEU A 529 -20.93 8.05 -6.11
N LEU A 530 -21.58 7.95 -7.26
CA LEU A 530 -22.95 8.40 -7.46
C LEU A 530 -23.93 7.26 -7.76
N ASN A 531 -23.46 6.02 -7.84
CA ASN A 531 -24.29 4.85 -8.10
C ASN A 531 -24.37 3.94 -6.85
N PRO A 532 -25.54 3.79 -6.22
CA PRO A 532 -25.71 2.95 -5.04
C PRO A 532 -25.41 1.46 -5.25
N ALA A 533 -25.43 0.97 -6.49
CA ALA A 533 -25.10 -0.42 -6.80
C ALA A 533 -23.58 -0.70 -6.79
N GLN A 534 -22.74 0.34 -6.87
CA GLN A 534 -21.31 0.19 -7.06
C GLN A 534 -20.58 -0.23 -5.77
N HIS A 535 -19.58 -1.11 -5.92
CA HIS A 535 -18.60 -1.43 -4.88
C HIS A 535 -17.24 -0.85 -5.23
N ILE A 536 -16.60 -0.22 -4.24
CA ILE A 536 -15.38 0.54 -4.42
C ILE A 536 -14.34 0.07 -3.40
N TRP A 537 -13.13 -0.24 -3.87
CA TRP A 537 -11.97 -0.53 -3.04
C TRP A 537 -10.84 0.45 -3.35
N ALA A 538 -10.55 1.32 -2.39
CA ALA A 538 -9.46 2.28 -2.46
C ALA A 538 -8.30 1.88 -1.53
N ARG A 539 -7.06 2.09 -1.99
CA ARG A 539 -5.84 1.82 -1.23
C ARG A 539 -4.85 2.96 -1.43
N GLN A 540 -4.28 3.46 -0.33
CA GLN A 540 -3.47 4.67 -0.37
C GLN A 540 -4.22 5.79 -1.12
N LEU A 541 -5.40 6.13 -0.61
CA LEU A 541 -6.20 7.19 -1.20
C LEU A 541 -5.73 8.53 -0.63
N ASN A 542 -5.31 9.43 -1.51
CA ASN A 542 -4.87 10.77 -1.12
C ASN A 542 -5.71 11.88 -1.78
N PRO A 543 -6.90 12.20 -1.25
CA PRO A 543 -7.67 13.32 -1.76
C PRO A 543 -7.15 14.65 -1.17
N GLU A 544 -6.73 15.58 -2.01
CA GLU A 544 -6.13 16.88 -1.62
C GLU A 544 -6.98 18.09 -2.04
N GLY A 545 -8.23 17.89 -2.46
CA GLY A 545 -9.17 18.96 -2.73
C GLY A 545 -9.50 19.79 -1.47
N SER A 546 -9.59 21.12 -1.64
CA SER A 546 -9.86 22.07 -0.55
C SER A 546 -11.00 23.08 -0.83
N VAL A 547 -11.68 22.96 -1.96
CA VAL A 547 -12.75 23.89 -2.37
C VAL A 547 -14.14 23.37 -1.98
N GLU A 548 -14.31 22.06 -2.02
CA GLU A 548 -15.55 21.33 -1.74
C GLU A 548 -15.25 20.01 -1.03
N THR A 549 -16.28 19.21 -0.72
CA THR A 549 -16.11 17.89 -0.11
C THR A 549 -15.19 17.03 -0.97
N ALA A 550 -14.16 16.42 -0.37
CA ALA A 550 -13.14 15.71 -1.14
C ALA A 550 -13.69 14.41 -1.75
N VAL A 551 -14.32 13.54 -0.94
CA VAL A 551 -14.99 12.31 -1.38
C VAL A 551 -16.47 12.36 -1.04
N VAL A 552 -17.34 12.17 -2.03
CA VAL A 552 -18.78 12.02 -1.85
C VAL A 552 -19.16 10.59 -2.20
N ASN A 553 -19.74 9.87 -1.24
CA ASN A 553 -20.34 8.57 -1.43
C ASN A 553 -21.86 8.66 -1.29
N ARG A 554 -22.58 8.60 -2.42
CA ARG A 554 -24.03 8.65 -2.49
C ARG A 554 -24.59 7.25 -2.70
N GLY A 555 -24.81 6.53 -1.62
CA GLY A 555 -25.42 5.19 -1.62
C GLY A 555 -24.51 4.01 -1.92
N ALA A 556 -23.27 4.21 -2.37
CA ALA A 556 -22.37 3.12 -2.77
C ALA A 556 -21.67 2.45 -1.56
N LYS A 557 -20.97 1.32 -1.80
CA LYS A 557 -20.11 0.68 -0.79
C LYS A 557 -18.65 1.06 -1.02
N LEU A 558 -18.10 1.88 -0.15
CA LEU A 558 -16.74 2.40 -0.22
C LEU A 558 -15.87 1.81 0.90
N TRP A 559 -14.87 1.03 0.51
CA TRP A 559 -13.84 0.49 1.39
C TRP A 559 -12.51 1.18 1.11
N ILE A 560 -11.83 1.67 2.14
CA ILE A 560 -10.54 2.38 2.03
C ILE A 560 -9.52 1.77 2.97
N LEU A 561 -8.37 1.35 2.45
CA LEU A 561 -7.17 1.04 3.24
C LEU A 561 -6.16 2.17 3.11
N GLY A 562 -5.96 2.91 4.19
CA GLY A 562 -5.05 4.05 4.25
C GLY A 562 -5.55 5.26 3.47
N LEU A 563 -6.05 6.24 4.22
CA LEU A 563 -6.37 7.59 3.75
C LEU A 563 -5.22 8.54 4.13
N LYS A 564 -4.73 9.38 3.22
CA LYS A 564 -4.03 10.61 3.59
C LYS A 564 -4.81 11.78 3.03
N THR A 565 -5.00 12.86 3.75
CA THR A 565 -5.65 14.04 3.16
C THR A 565 -5.16 15.31 3.82
N GLU A 566 -5.36 16.45 3.16
CA GLU A 566 -4.95 17.76 3.63
C GLU A 566 -5.91 18.86 3.16
N GLY A 567 -5.73 20.09 3.64
CA GLY A 567 -6.56 21.22 3.28
C GLY A 567 -7.94 21.21 3.95
N SER A 568 -8.78 22.19 3.61
CA SER A 568 -10.07 22.41 4.28
C SER A 568 -11.23 21.59 3.69
N LYS A 569 -12.45 21.79 4.23
CA LYS A 569 -13.70 21.10 3.86
C LYS A 569 -13.82 19.67 4.34
N THR A 570 -15.04 19.13 4.28
CA THR A 570 -15.31 17.73 4.64
C THR A 570 -14.53 16.78 3.73
N LYS A 571 -13.90 15.76 4.32
CA LYS A 571 -13.04 14.84 3.57
C LYS A 571 -13.81 13.66 3.00
N ILE A 572 -14.75 13.13 3.77
CA ILE A 572 -15.69 12.13 3.27
C ILE A 572 -17.09 12.47 3.75
N GLU A 573 -18.02 12.52 2.81
CA GLU A 573 -19.45 12.57 3.06
C GLU A 573 -20.10 11.30 2.54
N THR A 574 -20.91 10.64 3.38
CA THR A 574 -21.69 9.46 2.98
C THR A 574 -23.17 9.72 3.21
N THR A 575 -23.97 9.54 2.17
CA THR A 575 -25.43 9.78 2.17
C THR A 575 -26.19 8.61 1.55
N ASP A 576 -27.52 8.72 1.50
CA ASP A 576 -28.43 7.86 0.73
C ASP A 576 -28.28 6.37 1.03
N ASN A 577 -28.19 6.02 2.32
CA ASN A 577 -27.96 4.65 2.82
C ASN A 577 -26.63 4.02 2.36
N GLY A 578 -25.65 4.84 1.94
CA GLY A 578 -24.33 4.37 1.56
C GLY A 578 -23.52 3.79 2.73
N PHE A 579 -22.47 3.07 2.37
CA PHE A 579 -21.57 2.40 3.30
C PHE A 579 -20.15 2.90 3.10
N THR A 580 -19.50 3.41 4.13
CA THR A 580 -18.08 3.81 4.07
C THR A 580 -17.28 3.21 5.23
N GLU A 581 -16.24 2.46 4.91
CA GLU A 581 -15.28 1.95 5.87
C GLU A 581 -13.87 2.50 5.56
N VAL A 582 -13.30 3.24 6.50
CA VAL A 582 -11.91 3.74 6.43
C VAL A 582 -11.04 2.97 7.41
N LEU A 583 -9.99 2.33 6.90
CA LEU A 583 -9.09 1.47 7.64
C LEU A 583 -7.70 2.07 7.63
N GLY A 584 -7.45 2.86 8.67
CA GLY A 584 -6.26 3.66 8.87
C GLY A 584 -6.26 4.94 8.04
N GLY A 585 -5.71 6.01 8.61
CA GLY A 585 -5.50 7.24 7.87
C GLY A 585 -4.78 8.32 8.64
N LEU A 586 -4.22 9.28 7.91
CA LEU A 586 -3.65 10.50 8.45
C LEU A 586 -4.28 11.73 7.81
N ILE A 587 -4.75 12.63 8.67
CA ILE A 587 -5.21 13.96 8.32
C ILE A 587 -4.07 14.92 8.60
N TYR A 588 -3.54 15.51 7.53
CA TYR A 588 -2.60 16.60 7.60
C TYR A 588 -3.42 17.90 7.65
N ALA A 589 -3.75 18.35 8.87
CA ALA A 589 -4.55 19.54 9.07
C ALA A 589 -3.68 20.77 8.81
N THR A 590 -3.73 21.20 7.55
CA THR A 590 -3.16 22.44 7.03
C THR A 590 -4.27 23.29 6.45
N ASN A 591 -4.02 24.60 6.40
CA ASN A 591 -4.99 25.62 6.01
C ASN A 591 -6.10 25.83 7.04
N LYS A 592 -6.62 27.05 7.09
CA LYS A 592 -7.68 27.45 8.01
C LYS A 592 -8.94 26.58 7.80
N GLN A 593 -9.27 25.80 8.82
CA GLN A 593 -10.47 24.99 8.87
C GLN A 593 -11.65 25.84 9.36
N ALA A 594 -12.77 25.81 8.64
CA ALA A 594 -13.99 26.43 9.16
C ALA A 594 -14.45 25.62 10.38
N PRO A 595 -14.71 26.24 11.55
CA PRO A 595 -15.12 25.50 12.75
C PRO A 595 -16.40 24.67 12.59
N SER A 596 -17.22 25.00 11.59
CA SER A 596 -18.45 24.29 11.23
C SER A 596 -18.24 23.07 10.36
N ASP A 597 -17.10 22.95 9.66
CA ASP A 597 -16.86 21.86 8.72
C ASP A 597 -16.44 20.60 9.51
N PRO A 598 -17.19 19.48 9.41
CA PRO A 598 -16.75 18.21 9.95
C PRO A 598 -15.72 17.56 9.03
N LEU A 599 -14.77 16.84 9.63
CA LEU A 599 -13.83 15.99 8.89
C LEU A 599 -14.59 14.89 8.11
N PHE A 600 -15.49 14.18 8.79
CA PHE A 600 -16.38 13.19 8.17
C PHE A 600 -17.85 13.53 8.43
N ARG A 601 -18.68 13.36 7.41
CA ARG A 601 -20.13 13.56 7.50
C ARG A 601 -20.89 12.29 7.13
N ILE A 602 -21.84 11.92 7.96
CA ILE A 602 -22.71 10.75 7.78
C ILE A 602 -24.15 11.26 7.81
N ILE A 603 -24.90 11.11 6.71
CA ILE A 603 -26.31 11.52 6.64
C ILE A 603 -27.15 10.31 6.26
N ASN A 604 -27.90 9.75 7.21
CA ASN A 604 -28.75 8.57 6.97
C ASN A 604 -27.99 7.44 6.23
N ALA A 605 -26.77 7.17 6.71
CA ALA A 605 -25.83 6.24 6.09
C ALA A 605 -25.07 5.44 7.17
N SER A 606 -24.22 4.51 6.74
CA SER A 606 -23.48 3.61 7.62
C SER A 606 -21.97 3.78 7.45
N CYS A 607 -21.26 4.17 8.51
CA CYS A 607 -19.80 4.35 8.43
C CYS A 607 -19.05 3.75 9.62
N SER A 608 -17.81 3.32 9.37
CA SER A 608 -16.80 3.12 10.41
C SER A 608 -15.46 3.74 10.03
N PHE A 609 -14.86 4.48 10.97
CA PHE A 609 -13.56 5.12 10.78
C PHE A 609 -12.56 4.54 11.79
N VAL A 610 -11.48 3.96 11.29
CA VAL A 610 -10.54 3.14 12.07
C VAL A 610 -9.13 3.70 11.94
N GLY A 611 -8.42 3.83 13.06
CA GLY A 611 -7.03 4.29 13.09
C GLY A 611 -6.76 5.60 12.35
N VAL A 612 -7.73 6.52 12.35
CA VAL A 612 -7.59 7.85 11.74
C VAL A 612 -6.83 8.74 12.70
N THR A 613 -5.76 9.36 12.23
CA THR A 613 -4.86 10.16 13.05
C THR A 613 -4.68 11.54 12.46
N GLU A 614 -4.27 12.49 13.28
CA GLU A 614 -4.06 13.89 12.88
C GLU A 614 -2.60 14.30 13.08
N ALA A 615 -2.14 15.21 12.25
CA ALA A 615 -0.95 16.04 12.45
C ALA A 615 -1.30 17.49 12.09
N TYR A 616 -0.96 18.46 12.95
CA TYR A 616 -1.10 19.89 12.67
C TYR A 616 0.02 20.70 13.35
N PHE A 617 0.32 21.87 12.81
CA PHE A 617 1.46 22.70 13.25
C PHE A 617 1.10 24.16 13.56
N ASP A 618 -0.10 24.62 13.19
CA ASP A 618 -0.50 26.04 13.18
C ASP A 618 -1.81 26.32 13.94
N LYS A 619 -2.23 25.40 14.83
CA LYS A 619 -3.50 25.41 15.60
C LYS A 619 -4.79 25.35 14.75
N ASP A 620 -4.70 25.37 13.42
CA ASP A 620 -5.83 25.28 12.53
C ASP A 620 -6.17 23.80 12.25
N THR A 621 -7.17 23.28 12.96
CA THR A 621 -7.61 21.90 12.78
C THR A 621 -9.12 21.72 12.92
N TYR A 622 -9.64 20.60 12.40
CA TYR A 622 -11.03 20.17 12.51
C TYR A 622 -11.47 20.05 13.96
N GLN A 623 -12.43 20.88 14.36
CA GLN A 623 -13.05 20.79 15.68
C GLN A 623 -14.11 19.70 15.74
N ILE A 624 -14.78 19.43 14.62
CA ILE A 624 -15.75 18.36 14.46
C ILE A 624 -15.10 17.25 13.65
N TRP A 625 -14.87 16.09 14.26
CA TRP A 625 -14.30 14.94 13.57
C TRP A 625 -15.35 14.12 12.85
N VAL A 626 -16.52 13.95 13.47
CA VAL A 626 -17.66 13.30 12.84
C VAL A 626 -18.93 14.08 13.12
N GLU A 627 -19.69 14.36 12.07
CA GLU A 627 -21.08 14.83 12.14
C GLU A 627 -21.97 13.71 11.61
N GLU A 628 -22.85 13.18 12.45
CA GLU A 628 -23.75 12.08 12.13
C GLU A 628 -25.20 12.55 12.25
N THR A 629 -25.98 12.38 11.19
CA THR A 629 -27.41 12.67 11.14
C THR A 629 -28.20 11.37 10.94
N ARG A 630 -29.16 11.11 11.83
CA ARG A 630 -30.13 10.01 11.73
C ARG A 630 -31.55 10.56 11.78
N GLY A 631 -32.30 10.39 10.69
CA GLY A 631 -33.58 11.08 10.51
C GLY A 631 -33.36 12.59 10.56
N ASN A 632 -33.96 13.25 11.55
CA ASN A 632 -33.85 14.69 11.77
C ASN A 632 -32.88 15.07 12.91
N GLU A 633 -32.29 14.09 13.60
CA GLU A 633 -31.37 14.34 14.72
C GLU A 633 -29.92 14.33 14.24
N THR A 634 -29.14 15.33 14.63
CA THR A 634 -27.71 15.44 14.30
C THR A 634 -26.86 15.49 15.56
N LYS A 635 -25.79 14.70 15.61
CA LYS A 635 -24.81 14.68 16.70
C LYS A 635 -23.39 14.80 16.18
N LYS A 636 -22.52 15.32 17.05
CA LYS A 636 -21.13 15.63 16.72
C LYS A 636 -20.16 14.91 17.65
N LEU A 637 -19.13 14.30 17.07
CA LEU A 637 -17.91 13.92 17.76
C LEU A 637 -16.93 15.07 17.64
N MET A 638 -16.67 15.71 18.78
CA MET A 638 -15.75 16.82 18.86
C MET A 638 -14.33 16.29 19.03
N ARG A 639 -13.36 17.00 18.47
CA ARG A 639 -11.92 16.75 18.59
C ARG A 639 -11.54 16.41 20.04
N ARG A 640 -11.91 17.26 21.00
CA ARG A 640 -11.60 17.08 22.45
C ARG A 640 -12.00 15.74 23.07
N GLU A 641 -12.87 14.96 22.44
CA GLU A 641 -13.32 13.65 22.92
C GLU A 641 -12.42 12.50 22.45
N ILE A 642 -11.48 12.77 21.55
CA ILE A 642 -10.59 11.78 20.94
C ILE A 642 -9.24 11.77 21.66
N PRO A 643 -8.65 10.59 21.91
CA PRO A 643 -7.35 10.48 22.55
C PRO A 643 -6.27 11.32 21.87
N GLY A 644 -5.48 12.01 22.68
CA GLY A 644 -4.33 12.79 22.22
C GLY A 644 -3.21 11.89 21.70
N ARG A 645 -2.55 12.33 20.63
CA ARG A 645 -1.39 11.70 20.01
C ARG A 645 -0.19 12.64 20.15
N ARG A 646 0.95 12.12 20.61
CA ARG A 646 2.11 12.96 20.93
C ARG A 646 2.74 13.62 19.70
N THR A 647 2.82 12.92 18.57
CA THR A 647 3.37 13.50 17.34
C THR A 647 2.46 14.60 16.80
N ALA A 648 3.07 15.75 16.45
CA ALA A 648 2.42 16.89 15.79
C ALA A 648 1.12 17.35 16.48
N ASN A 649 1.10 17.31 17.81
CA ASN A 649 -0.02 17.72 18.69
C ASN A 649 -1.38 17.05 18.42
N GLY A 650 -1.38 15.98 17.62
CA GLY A 650 -2.56 15.43 16.98
C GLY A 650 -3.46 14.59 17.89
N GLN A 651 -4.37 13.86 17.26
CA GLN A 651 -5.25 12.88 17.89
C GLN A 651 -5.27 11.57 17.11
N ALA A 652 -5.78 10.52 17.75
CA ALA A 652 -5.93 9.21 17.13
C ALA A 652 -7.30 8.61 17.47
N LEU A 653 -8.16 8.54 16.45
CA LEU A 653 -9.43 7.85 16.48
C LEU A 653 -9.22 6.38 16.12
N VAL A 654 -9.13 5.52 17.14
CA VAL A 654 -8.87 4.08 16.93
C VAL A 654 -10.07 3.38 16.29
N LEU A 655 -11.29 3.65 16.76
CA LEU A 655 -12.52 3.17 16.12
C LEU A 655 -13.69 4.11 16.44
N TYR A 656 -14.36 4.56 15.38
CA TYR A 656 -15.69 5.17 15.44
C TYR A 656 -16.71 4.30 14.69
N THR A 657 -17.90 4.16 15.26
CA THR A 657 -19.02 3.40 14.65
C THR A 657 -20.27 4.27 14.53
N GLY A 658 -20.70 4.52 13.30
CA GLY A 658 -21.88 5.33 12.96
C GLY A 658 -22.79 4.57 12.00
N PHE A 659 -23.41 3.48 12.46
CA PHE A 659 -24.34 2.68 11.68
C PHE A 659 -25.36 1.99 12.58
N LYS A 660 -26.50 1.58 12.00
CA LYS A 660 -27.56 0.85 12.71
C LYS A 660 -27.17 -0.63 12.88
N LYS A 661 -27.65 -1.23 13.97
CA LYS A 661 -27.56 -2.68 14.19
C LYS A 661 -28.32 -3.46 13.13
#